data_AF-A0A9W9JCN7-F1
#
_entry.id   AF-A0A9W9JCN7-F1
#
_cell.length_a   1.000
_cell.length_b   1.000
_cell.length_c   1.000
_cell.angle_alpha   90.00
_cell.angle_beta   90.00
_cell.angle_gamma   90.00
#
_symmetry.space_group_name_H-M   'P 1'
#
loop_
_entity.id
_entity.type
_entity.pdbx_description
1 polymer ?
#
loop_
_entity_poly.entity_id
_entity_poly.type
_entity_poly.pdbx_seq_one_letter_code
_entity_poly.pdbx_strand_id
1 'polypeptide(L)'
;MNNQDIHQVQRQDDEVNEETPLLHPPTTEPYSVFTSTQKRLIILTAALASSFSPLSANIYYPALNSIAKDLKVSPSQINLTITTYMICQGLAPMLTGSLADQAGRRPAYILCFVTYIVGNIALALQHSFPALLALRAIQSCGSSGTVALASAVAADIITSAERGMYMGFTSLGNILAPSIGPILGGILSKYLGWEAIFWFLAIAAGTFFVSLLLFFPETCRGIVGNGSIPAVGWNLAIWSYFQTTTAVTPPASTVPRRRMNIPNPWSTLRLLSHRPVGLVLLANGVVFSSYYAVTAGIPALFHRMYNLDDLQIGLCFIPAGLGSLLSATINGVLVDWNYRRTRRNAGQTVHKNQKQDIIGFPIEQARLQIGLPMTVLAAVSIVVYGVLIPLQPPLLIALIVVFVICFCITAAYNVMNILIVDLYYETPATAMAANNLVRCFLGAGAAAVVNPLIKRIGVPWTYCIVAGAIVLVTPTISIVYLQGWEWRKKQAETDAQLRTIFPWTSSQQLQIRYPGGQWMTPGMELDIRETSMIPEISSMNLKCNKKYIILFIDLDAILPGTRIQSVILHWYQPNLMLDCTKPSPPSTVVPGQDHGDKHRPAASYIAPRAPPNTHHRYVYLLFAQPLAYQFPECFTHVFLETVSARAGFDIREFVHAAGLDPPIAMNYFIGRHEPAEGETTTMPQSATTTSFRSVDCPTRTDAFV
;
A
#
# COMPACT_ATOMS: atom_id res chain seq x y z
N MET A 1 25.74 12.19 -62.01
CA MET A 1 24.33 12.52 -61.75
C MET A 1 24.07 12.23 -60.29
N ASN A 2 23.68 13.27 -59.54
CA ASN A 2 23.46 13.30 -58.10
C ASN A 2 22.39 12.32 -57.63
N ASN A 3 22.56 11.78 -56.42
CA ASN A 3 21.44 11.43 -55.55
C ASN A 3 21.87 11.58 -54.08
N GLN A 4 21.58 12.75 -53.54
CA GLN A 4 21.27 12.93 -52.11
C GLN A 4 20.07 12.02 -51.81
N ASP A 5 20.13 11.15 -50.79
CA ASP A 5 18.97 10.59 -50.03
C ASP A 5 19.30 9.30 -49.22
N ILE A 6 20.40 9.24 -48.45
CA ILE A 6 20.61 8.14 -47.46
C ILE A 6 21.06 8.66 -46.07
N HIS A 7 21.04 9.97 -45.78
CA HIS A 7 21.54 10.53 -44.51
C HIS A 7 20.53 11.30 -43.63
N GLN A 8 19.24 10.95 -43.66
CA GLN A 8 18.25 11.58 -42.77
C GLN A 8 17.18 10.60 -42.24
N VAL A 9 17.54 9.58 -41.46
CA VAL A 9 16.62 8.97 -40.46
C VAL A 9 17.45 8.31 -39.34
N GLN A 10 18.03 9.07 -38.40
CA GLN A 10 18.55 8.50 -37.13
C GLN A 10 18.97 9.57 -36.10
N ARG A 11 18.08 10.52 -35.79
CA ARG A 11 18.24 11.42 -34.63
C ARG A 11 16.88 11.99 -34.18
N GLN A 12 16.12 11.16 -33.47
CA GLN A 12 14.86 11.39 -32.74
C GLN A 12 14.65 10.05 -31.99
N ASP A 13 14.47 9.91 -30.68
CA ASP A 13 14.25 10.81 -29.56
C ASP A 13 14.79 10.07 -28.31
N ASP A 14 15.73 10.68 -27.57
CA ASP A 14 16.04 10.26 -26.19
C ASP A 14 15.17 11.13 -25.27
N GLU A 15 13.87 10.85 -25.25
CA GLU A 15 12.91 11.46 -24.32
C GLU A 15 13.08 10.82 -22.93
N VAL A 16 13.64 11.57 -21.99
CA VAL A 16 13.66 11.21 -20.57
C VAL A 16 12.23 11.30 -20.04
N ASN A 17 11.54 10.15 -19.98
CA ASN A 17 10.20 10.03 -19.40
C ASN A 17 10.23 10.20 -17.87
N GLU A 18 9.57 11.25 -17.37
CA GLU A 18 9.21 11.37 -15.95
C GLU A 18 7.79 10.84 -15.69
N GLU A 19 7.67 9.78 -14.89
CA GLU A 19 6.40 9.12 -14.60
C GLU A 19 5.68 9.70 -13.36
N THR A 20 4.46 10.20 -13.53
CA THR A 20 3.47 10.38 -12.44
C THR A 20 2.32 9.33 -12.55
N PRO A 21 1.83 8.72 -11.44
CA PRO A 21 0.99 7.50 -11.50
C PRO A 21 -0.47 7.68 -11.95
N LEU A 22 -0.89 8.85 -12.42
CA LEU A 22 -2.31 9.18 -12.58
C LEU A 22 -2.75 9.52 -14.02
N LEU A 23 -1.84 9.58 -14.98
CA LEU A 23 -2.18 9.81 -16.40
C LEU A 23 -1.31 8.89 -17.29
N HIS A 24 -1.70 7.62 -17.43
CA HIS A 24 -1.13 6.77 -18.48
C HIS A 24 -2.05 6.82 -19.71
N PRO A 25 -1.61 7.34 -20.87
CA PRO A 25 -1.91 6.64 -22.11
C PRO A 25 -1.26 5.24 -22.04
N PRO A 26 -1.80 4.20 -22.70
CA PRO A 26 -1.25 2.86 -22.60
C PRO A 26 0.22 2.85 -23.02
N THR A 27 1.12 2.68 -22.05
CA THR A 27 2.56 2.55 -22.28
C THR A 27 2.80 1.34 -23.19
N THR A 28 3.59 1.53 -24.24
CA THR A 28 4.09 0.44 -25.09
C THR A 28 5.08 -0.47 -24.36
N GLU A 29 5.58 -0.06 -23.19
CA GLU A 29 6.48 -0.86 -22.38
C GLU A 29 5.75 -1.98 -21.60
N PRO A 30 6.29 -3.22 -21.64
CA PRO A 30 5.72 -4.32 -20.88
C PRO A 30 5.89 -4.11 -19.38
N TYR A 31 4.81 -4.35 -18.62
CA TYR A 31 4.78 -4.23 -17.15
C TYR A 31 5.89 -5.00 -16.42
N SER A 32 6.40 -6.07 -17.02
CA SER A 32 7.49 -6.90 -16.51
C SER A 32 8.18 -7.61 -17.67
N VAL A 33 9.51 -7.61 -17.69
CA VAL A 33 10.32 -8.32 -18.71
C VAL A 33 10.31 -9.84 -18.55
N PHE A 34 9.90 -10.34 -17.38
CA PHE A 34 9.80 -11.78 -17.13
C PHE A 34 8.77 -12.45 -18.05
N THR A 35 9.17 -13.57 -18.66
CA THR A 35 8.28 -14.47 -19.40
C THR A 35 7.20 -15.07 -18.48
N SER A 36 6.11 -15.56 -19.06
CA SER A 36 5.01 -16.18 -18.30
C SER A 36 5.49 -17.35 -17.43
N THR A 37 6.45 -18.15 -17.91
CA THR A 37 7.02 -19.26 -17.15
C THR A 37 7.87 -18.77 -15.98
N GLN A 38 8.70 -17.74 -16.20
CA GLN A 38 9.49 -17.12 -15.13
C GLN A 38 8.59 -16.50 -14.05
N LYS A 39 7.55 -15.76 -14.46
CA LYS A 39 6.54 -15.22 -13.54
C LYS A 39 5.93 -16.32 -12.68
N ARG A 40 5.46 -17.41 -13.29
CA ARG A 40 4.89 -18.56 -12.55
C ARG A 40 5.88 -19.16 -11.56
N LEU A 41 7.14 -19.32 -11.96
CA LEU A 41 8.18 -19.89 -11.09
C LEU A 41 8.51 -18.96 -9.92
N ILE A 42 8.68 -17.66 -10.15
CA ILE A 42 8.92 -16.66 -9.09
C ILE A 42 7.75 -16.65 -8.09
N ILE A 43 6.52 -16.64 -8.60
CA ILE A 43 5.29 -16.67 -7.77
C ILE A 43 5.20 -17.98 -6.99
N LEU A 44 5.54 -19.11 -7.60
CA LEU A 44 5.57 -20.41 -6.93
C LEU A 44 6.61 -20.44 -5.81
N THR A 45 7.83 -19.93 -6.05
CA THR A 45 8.86 -19.82 -5.03
C THR A 45 8.40 -18.91 -3.88
N ALA A 46 7.79 -17.77 -4.19
CA ALA A 46 7.22 -16.88 -3.18
C ALA A 46 6.07 -17.55 -2.39
N ALA A 47 5.22 -18.34 -3.04
CA ALA A 47 4.14 -19.11 -2.41
C ALA A 47 4.68 -20.23 -1.49
N LEU A 48 5.75 -20.91 -1.91
CA LEU A 48 6.43 -21.90 -1.08
C LEU A 48 7.09 -21.21 0.12
N ALA A 49 7.71 -20.04 -0.07
CA ALA A 49 8.29 -19.27 1.02
C ALA A 49 7.23 -18.82 2.05
N SER A 50 6.07 -18.36 1.59
CA SER A 50 4.97 -17.94 2.48
C SER A 50 4.40 -19.10 3.29
N SER A 51 4.42 -20.33 2.75
CA SER A 51 3.87 -21.53 3.40
C SER A 51 4.59 -21.92 4.71
N PHE A 52 5.87 -21.56 4.89
CA PHE A 52 6.63 -21.90 6.10
C PHE A 52 6.04 -21.28 7.37
N SER A 53 5.48 -20.07 7.29
CA SER A 53 4.89 -19.36 8.42
C SER A 53 3.67 -20.11 9.02
N PRO A 54 2.62 -20.42 8.25
CA PRO A 54 1.50 -21.24 8.73
C PRO A 54 1.90 -22.70 8.96
N LEU A 55 2.84 -23.27 8.20
CA LEU A 55 3.30 -24.65 8.43
C LEU A 55 3.86 -24.80 9.85
N SER A 56 4.76 -23.89 10.25
CA SER A 56 5.40 -23.88 11.58
C SER A 56 4.44 -23.59 12.74
N ALA A 57 3.38 -22.83 12.46
CA ALA A 57 2.33 -22.60 13.45
C ALA A 57 1.53 -23.88 13.72
N ASN A 58 1.18 -24.64 12.66
CA ASN A 58 0.24 -25.75 12.73
C ASN A 58 0.88 -27.13 12.95
N ILE A 59 2.12 -27.35 12.47
CA ILE A 59 2.88 -28.60 12.67
C ILE A 59 3.09 -28.92 14.16
N TYR A 60 2.96 -27.92 15.00
CA TYR A 60 3.15 -27.99 16.44
C TYR A 60 1.95 -28.60 17.20
N TYR A 61 0.72 -28.54 16.63
CA TYR A 61 -0.51 -28.92 17.34
C TYR A 61 -0.56 -30.36 17.86
N PRO A 62 -0.17 -31.39 17.09
CA PRO A 62 -0.23 -32.77 17.56
C PRO A 62 0.77 -33.05 18.69
N ALA A 63 1.90 -32.34 18.71
CA ALA A 63 2.96 -32.53 19.70
C ALA A 63 2.72 -31.79 21.01
N LEU A 64 1.67 -30.97 21.14
CA LEU A 64 1.44 -30.11 22.31
C LEU A 64 1.43 -30.88 23.64
N ASN A 65 0.78 -32.04 23.66
CA ASN A 65 0.68 -32.87 24.87
C ASN A 65 2.02 -33.55 25.19
N SER A 66 2.72 -34.03 24.16
CA SER A 66 4.05 -34.65 24.28
C SER A 66 5.10 -33.65 24.80
N ILE A 67 5.11 -32.42 24.29
CA ILE A 67 5.99 -31.35 24.75
C ILE A 67 5.67 -30.96 26.20
N ALA A 68 4.38 -30.83 26.55
CA ALA A 68 3.97 -30.50 27.91
C ALA A 68 4.47 -31.55 28.92
N LYS A 69 4.35 -32.84 28.54
CA LYS A 69 4.80 -33.96 29.36
C LYS A 69 6.32 -33.98 29.52
N ASP A 70 7.06 -33.80 28.44
CA ASP A 70 8.53 -33.86 28.45
C ASP A 70 9.15 -32.69 29.22
N LEU A 71 8.67 -31.47 28.99
CA LEU A 71 9.12 -30.28 29.70
C LEU A 71 8.52 -30.13 31.12
N LYS A 72 7.67 -31.08 31.55
CA LYS A 72 6.99 -31.09 32.86
C LYS A 72 6.22 -29.79 33.16
N VAL A 73 5.51 -29.29 32.16
CA VAL A 73 4.69 -28.06 32.24
C VAL A 73 3.24 -28.34 31.91
N SER A 74 2.35 -27.40 32.24
CA SER A 74 0.93 -27.58 31.94
C SER A 74 0.63 -27.37 30.45
N PRO A 75 -0.42 -28.00 29.89
CA PRO A 75 -0.86 -27.73 28.52
C PRO A 75 -1.20 -26.26 28.27
N SER A 76 -1.61 -25.51 29.29
CA SER A 76 -1.86 -24.06 29.15
C SER A 76 -0.56 -23.28 28.98
N GLN A 77 0.54 -23.69 29.63
CA GLN A 77 1.86 -23.09 29.41
C GLN A 77 2.34 -23.35 27.98
N ILE A 78 2.18 -24.57 27.44
CA ILE A 78 2.54 -24.82 26.05
C ILE A 78 1.67 -24.01 25.07
N ASN A 79 0.38 -23.83 25.33
CA ASN A 79 -0.46 -22.95 24.50
C ASN A 79 0.03 -21.50 24.46
N LEU A 80 0.66 -21.01 25.53
CA LEU A 80 1.30 -19.68 25.54
C LEU A 80 2.36 -19.56 24.44
N THR A 81 3.05 -20.65 24.08
CA THR A 81 4.03 -20.64 22.98
C THR A 81 3.38 -20.40 21.62
N ILE A 82 2.14 -20.88 21.40
CA ILE A 82 1.35 -20.58 20.20
C ILE A 82 0.93 -19.11 20.22
N THR A 83 0.43 -18.62 21.35
CA THR A 83 0.05 -17.22 21.52
C THR A 83 1.21 -16.27 21.25
N THR A 84 2.38 -16.51 21.85
CA THR A 84 3.60 -15.71 21.62
C THR A 84 4.05 -15.77 20.17
N TYR A 85 4.01 -16.96 19.55
CA TYR A 85 4.29 -17.11 18.12
C TYR A 85 3.36 -16.23 17.28
N MET A 86 2.05 -16.23 17.54
CA MET A 86 1.08 -15.43 16.77
C MET A 86 1.24 -13.92 16.99
N ILE A 87 1.56 -13.46 18.20
CA ILE A 87 1.82 -12.03 18.46
C ILE A 87 3.00 -11.55 17.60
N CYS A 88 4.11 -12.28 17.62
CA CYS A 88 5.27 -11.98 16.77
C CYS A 88 4.94 -12.08 15.28
N GLN A 89 4.07 -13.03 14.90
CA GLN A 89 3.62 -13.21 13.52
C GLN A 89 2.83 -11.99 13.02
N GLY A 90 2.10 -11.32 13.91
CA GLY A 90 1.38 -10.07 13.61
C GLY A 90 2.32 -8.87 13.45
N LEU A 91 3.31 -8.74 14.34
CA LEU A 91 4.20 -7.56 14.41
C LEU A 91 5.33 -7.57 13.37
N ALA A 92 6.00 -8.70 13.18
CA ALA A 92 7.21 -8.75 12.36
C ALA A 92 7.01 -8.34 10.89
N PRO A 93 5.87 -8.63 10.21
CA PRO A 93 5.62 -8.17 8.85
C PRO A 93 5.63 -6.65 8.67
N MET A 94 5.32 -5.89 9.73
CA MET A 94 5.38 -4.42 9.71
C MET A 94 6.82 -3.92 9.50
N LEU A 95 7.80 -4.64 10.06
CA LEU A 95 9.22 -4.32 9.93
C LEU A 95 9.79 -4.87 8.62
N THR A 96 9.51 -6.14 8.31
CA THR A 96 10.06 -6.78 7.11
C THR A 96 9.48 -6.19 5.82
N GLY A 97 8.23 -5.73 5.81
CA GLY A 97 7.61 -5.08 4.66
C GLY A 97 8.32 -3.78 4.28
N SER A 98 8.51 -2.89 5.25
CA SER A 98 9.24 -1.63 5.01
C SER A 98 10.71 -1.88 4.66
N LEU A 99 11.35 -2.88 5.27
CA LEU A 99 12.70 -3.27 4.87
C LEU A 99 12.72 -3.72 3.41
N ALA A 100 11.73 -4.51 2.98
CA ALA A 100 11.66 -5.03 1.62
C ALA A 100 11.39 -3.96 0.57
N ASP A 101 10.66 -2.90 0.92
CA ASP A 101 10.40 -1.77 0.02
C ASP A 101 11.64 -0.88 -0.18
N GLN A 102 12.58 -0.91 0.75
CA GLN A 102 13.79 -0.06 0.72
C GLN A 102 15.04 -0.81 0.28
N ALA A 103 15.26 -2.00 0.84
CA ALA A 103 16.46 -2.80 0.59
C ALA A 103 16.27 -3.81 -0.55
N GLY A 104 15.03 -4.15 -0.90
CA GLY A 104 14.69 -5.14 -1.92
C GLY A 104 13.98 -6.37 -1.36
N ARG A 105 13.33 -7.13 -2.24
CA ARG A 105 12.60 -8.35 -1.86
C ARG A 105 13.56 -9.46 -1.46
N ARG A 106 14.68 -9.59 -2.18
CA ARG A 106 15.62 -10.70 -1.96
C ARG A 106 16.35 -10.60 -0.62
N PRO A 107 16.94 -9.45 -0.20
CA PRO A 107 17.53 -9.32 1.13
C PRO A 107 16.53 -9.53 2.27
N ALA A 108 15.27 -9.10 2.08
CA ALA A 108 14.22 -9.33 3.05
C ALA A 108 13.92 -10.83 3.24
N TYR A 109 13.83 -11.60 2.14
CA TYR A 109 13.72 -13.06 2.23
C TYR A 109 14.93 -13.69 2.91
N ILE A 110 16.15 -13.22 2.61
CA ILE A 110 17.38 -13.74 3.21
C ILE A 110 17.36 -13.54 4.73
N LEU A 111 17.05 -12.33 5.21
CA LEU A 111 16.97 -12.04 6.63
C LEU A 111 15.92 -12.91 7.33
N CYS A 112 14.74 -13.05 6.73
CA CYS A 112 13.66 -13.91 7.20
C CYS A 112 14.14 -15.36 7.38
N PHE A 113 14.66 -15.98 6.30
CA PHE A 113 15.06 -17.39 6.34
C PHE A 113 16.27 -17.66 7.23
N VAL A 114 17.26 -16.76 7.29
CA VAL A 114 18.38 -16.91 8.24
C VAL A 114 17.88 -16.92 9.68
N THR A 115 17.05 -15.94 10.04
CA THR A 115 16.47 -15.86 11.40
C THR A 115 15.62 -17.09 11.72
N TYR A 116 14.82 -17.54 10.75
CA TYR A 116 13.96 -18.71 10.89
C TYR A 116 14.75 -20.01 11.03
N ILE A 117 15.78 -20.25 10.21
CA ILE A 117 16.62 -21.46 10.27
C ILE A 117 17.37 -21.52 11.61
N VAL A 118 18.01 -20.41 12.01
CA VAL A 118 18.72 -20.32 13.31
C VAL A 118 17.74 -20.57 14.46
N GLY A 119 16.55 -19.96 14.41
CA GLY A 119 15.50 -20.18 15.39
C GLY A 119 15.05 -21.65 15.48
N ASN A 120 14.90 -22.35 14.35
CA ASN A 120 14.54 -23.76 14.33
C ASN A 120 15.65 -24.67 14.89
N ILE A 121 16.92 -24.43 14.50
CA ILE A 121 18.04 -25.20 15.04
C ILE A 121 18.13 -25.00 16.56
N ALA A 122 17.99 -23.75 17.03
CA ALA A 122 17.99 -23.45 18.45
C ALA A 122 16.81 -24.13 19.17
N LEU A 123 15.60 -24.13 18.60
CA LEU A 123 14.41 -24.81 19.14
C LEU A 123 14.59 -26.32 19.24
N ALA A 124 15.21 -26.94 18.24
CA ALA A 124 15.47 -28.38 18.20
C ALA A 124 16.42 -28.85 19.30
N LEU A 125 17.20 -27.94 19.88
CA LEU A 125 18.17 -28.20 20.95
C LEU A 125 17.66 -27.78 22.34
N GLN A 126 16.39 -27.37 22.48
CA GLN A 126 15.87 -26.88 23.76
C GLN A 126 15.28 -27.99 24.64
N HIS A 127 15.62 -27.93 25.93
CA HIS A 127 15.00 -28.74 26.99
C HIS A 127 14.39 -27.88 28.11
N SER A 128 14.13 -26.60 27.82
CA SER A 128 13.66 -25.61 28.80
C SER A 128 12.48 -24.81 28.25
N PHE A 129 11.39 -24.73 29.01
CA PHE A 129 10.18 -24.03 28.59
C PHE A 129 10.37 -22.52 28.33
N PRO A 130 11.04 -21.73 29.19
CA PRO A 130 11.29 -20.32 28.91
C PRO A 130 12.09 -20.09 27.61
N ALA A 131 13.08 -20.94 27.34
CA ALA A 131 13.88 -20.85 26.13
C ALA A 131 13.06 -21.24 24.89
N LEU A 132 12.25 -22.30 24.97
CA LEU A 132 11.30 -22.69 23.94
C LEU A 132 10.33 -21.53 23.62
N LEU A 133 9.80 -20.85 24.64
CA LEU A 133 8.88 -19.72 24.48
C LEU A 133 9.56 -18.55 23.74
N ALA A 134 10.76 -18.15 24.15
CA ALA A 134 11.51 -17.05 23.52
C ALA A 134 11.93 -17.39 22.09
N LEU A 135 12.39 -18.62 21.84
CA LEU A 135 12.82 -19.05 20.52
C LEU A 135 11.64 -19.23 19.55
N ARG A 136 10.44 -19.59 20.04
CA ARG A 136 9.21 -19.57 19.24
C ARG A 136 8.86 -18.16 18.76
N ALA A 137 9.13 -17.13 19.58
CA ALA A 137 8.98 -15.74 19.16
C ALA A 137 9.94 -15.41 17.99
N ILE A 138 11.21 -15.80 18.11
CA ILE A 138 12.25 -15.59 17.07
C ILE A 138 11.91 -16.34 15.78
N GLN A 139 11.50 -17.62 15.89
CA GLN A 139 11.05 -18.43 14.76
C GLN A 139 9.88 -17.76 14.01
N SER A 140 8.93 -17.19 14.76
CA SER A 140 7.82 -16.46 14.17
C SER A 140 8.28 -15.22 13.41
N CYS A 141 9.13 -14.39 14.02
CA CYS A 141 9.68 -13.19 13.38
C CYS A 141 10.40 -13.51 12.06
N GLY A 142 11.15 -14.62 12.01
CA GLY A 142 11.84 -15.05 10.80
C GLY A 142 10.93 -15.55 9.69
N SER A 143 9.78 -16.17 10.01
CA SER A 143 8.89 -16.73 8.99
C SER A 143 7.74 -15.82 8.58
N SER A 144 7.22 -14.98 9.47
CA SER A 144 5.98 -14.23 9.23
C SER A 144 6.07 -13.23 8.08
N GLY A 145 7.25 -12.64 7.87
CA GLY A 145 7.48 -11.66 6.81
C GLY A 145 7.29 -12.24 5.42
N THR A 146 7.55 -13.54 5.22
CA THR A 146 7.50 -14.18 3.89
C THR A 146 6.10 -14.17 3.28
N VAL A 147 5.05 -14.15 4.09
CA VAL A 147 3.66 -14.04 3.62
C VAL A 147 3.41 -12.68 2.96
N ALA A 148 3.84 -11.60 3.61
CA ALA A 148 3.72 -10.24 3.06
C ALA A 148 4.61 -10.05 1.83
N LEU A 149 5.84 -10.58 1.88
CA LEU A 149 6.76 -10.56 0.75
C LEU A 149 6.18 -11.27 -0.47
N ALA A 150 5.49 -12.39 -0.30
CA ALA A 150 4.92 -13.12 -1.44
C ALA A 150 3.85 -12.32 -2.18
N SER A 151 2.98 -11.62 -1.44
CA SER A 151 2.01 -10.69 -2.04
C SER A 151 2.70 -9.49 -2.69
N ALA A 152 3.78 -8.97 -2.11
CA ALA A 152 4.55 -7.87 -2.68
C ALA A 152 5.24 -8.26 -4.01
N VAL A 153 5.85 -9.45 -4.07
CA VAL A 153 6.45 -9.98 -5.31
C VAL A 153 5.40 -10.14 -6.40
N ALA A 154 4.21 -10.64 -6.07
CA ALA A 154 3.10 -10.70 -7.02
C ALA A 154 2.68 -9.32 -7.52
N ALA A 155 2.61 -8.33 -6.63
CA ALA A 155 2.30 -6.96 -7.01
C ALA A 155 3.37 -6.32 -7.90
N ASP A 156 4.65 -6.69 -7.73
CA ASP A 156 5.76 -6.12 -8.49
C ASP A 156 5.84 -6.66 -9.93
N ILE A 157 5.54 -7.94 -10.17
CA ILE A 157 5.77 -8.59 -11.48
C ILE A 157 4.48 -8.93 -12.26
N ILE A 158 3.31 -8.92 -11.61
CA ILE A 158 2.03 -9.28 -12.22
C ILE A 158 1.13 -8.07 -12.41
N THR A 159 0.62 -7.91 -13.63
CA THR A 159 -0.33 -6.85 -14.00
C THR A 159 -1.63 -6.98 -13.20
N SER A 160 -2.31 -5.87 -12.97
CA SER A 160 -3.58 -5.86 -12.24
C SER A 160 -4.64 -6.80 -12.83
N ALA A 161 -4.63 -7.03 -14.15
CA ALA A 161 -5.58 -7.90 -14.82
C ALA A 161 -5.36 -9.41 -14.57
N GLU A 162 -4.12 -9.83 -14.34
CA GLU A 162 -3.78 -11.24 -14.05
C GLU A 162 -3.61 -11.50 -12.54
N ARG A 163 -3.52 -10.42 -11.74
CA ARG A 163 -3.16 -10.46 -10.31
C ARG A 163 -4.04 -11.40 -9.49
N GLY A 164 -5.34 -11.50 -9.77
CA GLY A 164 -6.25 -12.39 -9.03
C GLY A 164 -5.81 -13.87 -9.06
N MET A 165 -5.43 -14.38 -10.23
CA MET A 165 -4.99 -15.78 -10.38
C MET A 165 -3.67 -16.03 -9.64
N TYR A 166 -2.68 -15.15 -9.81
CA TYR A 166 -1.37 -15.30 -9.17
C TYR A 166 -1.42 -15.06 -7.64
N MET A 167 -2.30 -14.17 -7.18
CA MET A 167 -2.59 -14.01 -5.75
C MET A 167 -3.27 -15.27 -5.17
N GLY A 168 -4.10 -15.97 -5.97
CA GLY A 168 -4.60 -17.29 -5.62
C GLY A 168 -3.48 -18.32 -5.40
N PHE A 169 -2.51 -18.38 -6.33
CA PHE A 169 -1.35 -19.28 -6.18
C PHE A 169 -0.48 -18.93 -4.96
N THR A 170 -0.21 -17.65 -4.70
CA THR A 170 0.54 -17.24 -3.49
C THR A 170 -0.19 -17.57 -2.18
N SER A 171 -1.52 -17.65 -2.23
CA SER A 171 -2.34 -18.02 -1.07
C SER A 171 -2.45 -19.53 -0.85
N LEU A 172 -2.16 -20.35 -1.88
CA LEU A 172 -2.28 -21.81 -1.81
C LEU A 172 -1.43 -22.40 -0.67
N GLY A 173 -0.21 -21.88 -0.48
CA GLY A 173 0.66 -22.27 0.63
C GLY A 173 0.03 -22.02 1.99
N ASN A 174 -0.67 -20.89 2.17
CA ASN A 174 -1.37 -20.56 3.42
C ASN A 174 -2.60 -21.45 3.68
N ILE A 175 -3.22 -21.99 2.64
CA ILE A 175 -4.41 -22.83 2.73
C ILE A 175 -4.05 -24.28 3.01
N LEU A 176 -2.99 -24.80 2.37
CA LEU A 176 -2.56 -26.19 2.49
C LEU A 176 -1.71 -26.45 3.75
N ALA A 177 -0.88 -25.49 4.16
CA ALA A 177 0.03 -25.66 5.27
C ALA A 177 -0.64 -26.04 6.61
N PRO A 178 -1.80 -25.46 7.00
CA PRO A 178 -2.52 -25.87 8.21
C PRO A 178 -3.03 -27.31 8.19
N SER A 179 -3.13 -27.93 7.02
CA SER A 179 -3.56 -29.33 6.86
C SER A 179 -2.37 -30.28 6.89
N ILE A 180 -1.31 -29.93 6.15
CA ILE A 180 -0.11 -30.74 6.01
C ILE A 180 0.70 -30.71 7.32
N GLY A 181 0.75 -29.56 8.00
CA GLY A 181 1.49 -29.37 9.23
C GLY A 181 1.17 -30.42 10.28
N PRO A 182 -0.06 -30.51 10.80
CA PRO A 182 -0.40 -31.47 11.85
C PRO A 182 -0.14 -32.93 11.46
N ILE A 183 -0.24 -33.30 10.18
CA ILE A 183 0.10 -34.67 9.73
C ILE A 183 1.60 -34.91 9.91
N LEU A 184 2.44 -34.03 9.38
CA LEU A 184 3.89 -34.12 9.53
C LEU A 184 4.30 -34.06 11.00
N GLY A 185 3.70 -33.17 11.78
CA GLY A 185 3.95 -33.01 13.21
C GLY A 185 3.61 -34.26 14.01
N GLY A 186 2.48 -34.89 13.71
CA GLY A 186 2.05 -36.12 14.35
C GLY A 186 2.97 -37.30 14.02
N ILE A 187 3.40 -37.44 12.75
CA ILE A 187 4.38 -38.45 12.33
C ILE A 187 5.71 -38.24 13.06
N LEU A 188 6.26 -37.02 13.01
CA LEU A 188 7.56 -36.71 13.60
C LEU A 188 7.54 -36.88 15.12
N SER A 189 6.54 -36.32 15.80
CA SER A 189 6.38 -36.42 17.26
C SER A 189 6.27 -37.87 17.71
N LYS A 190 5.47 -38.69 17.01
CA LYS A 190 5.23 -40.10 17.38
C LYS A 190 6.45 -40.98 17.23
N TYR A 191 7.24 -40.82 16.16
CA TYR A 191 8.33 -41.76 15.83
C TYR A 191 9.74 -41.25 16.18
N LEU A 192 9.97 -39.94 16.16
CA LEU A 192 11.29 -39.34 16.29
C LEU A 192 11.39 -38.33 17.45
N GLY A 193 10.29 -38.09 18.18
CA GLY A 193 10.21 -37.06 19.22
C GLY A 193 9.76 -35.70 18.67
N TRP A 194 9.35 -34.81 19.57
CA TRP A 194 8.79 -33.51 19.20
C TRP A 194 9.88 -32.55 18.68
N GLU A 195 11.13 -32.75 19.09
CA GLU A 195 12.30 -32.00 18.65
C GLU A 195 12.56 -32.19 17.14
N ALA A 196 12.21 -33.38 16.61
CA ALA A 196 12.33 -33.71 15.20
C ALA A 196 11.47 -32.78 14.31
N ILE A 197 10.41 -32.17 14.85
CA ILE A 197 9.62 -31.15 14.14
C ILE A 197 10.50 -29.96 13.79
N PHE A 198 11.31 -29.48 14.74
CA PHE A 198 12.16 -28.32 14.52
C PHE A 198 13.36 -28.65 13.62
N TRP A 199 13.93 -29.84 13.73
CA TRP A 199 14.93 -30.33 12.78
C TRP A 199 14.38 -30.43 11.36
N PHE A 200 13.19 -30.98 11.18
CA PHE A 200 12.52 -31.05 9.89
C PHE A 200 12.32 -29.66 9.29
N LEU A 201 11.79 -28.71 10.08
CA LEU A 201 11.60 -27.33 9.64
C LEU A 201 12.93 -26.65 9.27
N ALA A 202 14.00 -26.87 10.05
CA ALA A 202 15.33 -26.35 9.74
C ALA A 202 15.89 -26.90 8.42
N ILE A 203 15.79 -28.21 8.18
CA ILE A 203 16.28 -28.88 6.96
C ILE A 203 15.45 -28.47 5.75
N ALA A 204 14.12 -28.45 5.87
CA ALA A 204 13.23 -28.03 4.80
C ALA A 204 13.47 -26.56 4.43
N ALA A 205 13.62 -25.69 5.43
CA ALA A 205 13.93 -24.28 5.23
C ALA A 205 15.33 -24.09 4.66
N GLY A 206 16.33 -24.83 5.12
CA GLY A 206 17.69 -24.79 4.60
C GLY A 206 17.75 -25.18 3.12
N THR A 207 17.11 -26.30 2.75
CA THR A 207 17.02 -26.75 1.35
C THR A 207 16.34 -25.70 0.46
N PHE A 208 15.23 -25.13 0.94
CA PHE A 208 14.52 -24.08 0.24
C PHE A 208 15.36 -22.79 0.14
N PHE A 209 16.03 -22.41 1.22
CA PHE A 209 16.84 -21.20 1.32
C PHE A 209 18.05 -21.25 0.38
N VAL A 210 18.71 -22.40 0.25
CA VAL A 210 19.76 -22.61 -0.76
C VAL A 210 19.21 -22.37 -2.17
N SER A 211 18.05 -22.95 -2.49
CA SER A 211 17.40 -22.74 -3.79
C SER A 211 17.04 -21.26 -4.03
N LEU A 212 16.57 -20.56 -2.99
CA LEU A 212 16.26 -19.13 -3.03
C LEU A 212 17.54 -18.29 -3.28
N LEU A 213 18.63 -18.59 -2.57
CA LEU A 213 19.92 -17.91 -2.75
C LEU A 213 20.47 -18.10 -4.17
N LEU A 214 20.32 -19.29 -4.74
CA LEU A 214 20.83 -19.57 -6.08
C LEU A 214 19.99 -18.89 -7.17
N PHE A 215 18.66 -19.02 -7.13
CA PHE A 215 17.81 -18.75 -8.30
C PHE A 215 16.83 -17.58 -8.17
N PHE A 216 16.50 -17.12 -6.96
CA PHE A 216 15.44 -16.12 -6.79
C PHE A 216 15.90 -14.71 -7.19
N PRO A 217 15.34 -14.09 -8.23
CA PRO A 217 15.76 -12.77 -8.68
C PRO A 217 15.22 -11.67 -7.77
N GLU A 218 15.85 -10.50 -7.81
CA GLU A 218 15.26 -9.29 -7.22
C GLU A 218 14.07 -8.83 -8.08
N THR A 219 12.96 -8.48 -7.43
CA THR A 219 11.73 -8.07 -8.10
C THR A 219 11.25 -6.69 -7.67
N CYS A 220 11.86 -6.07 -6.66
CA CYS A 220 11.48 -4.76 -6.19
C CYS A 220 11.63 -3.72 -7.31
N ARG A 221 10.51 -3.11 -7.73
CA ARG A 221 10.50 -2.12 -8.81
C ARG A 221 11.39 -0.91 -8.53
N GLY A 222 11.51 -0.52 -7.26
CA GLY A 222 12.39 0.57 -6.82
C GLY A 222 13.88 0.25 -6.95
N ILE A 223 14.26 -0.98 -7.32
CA ILE A 223 15.65 -1.40 -7.49
C ILE A 223 15.91 -1.85 -8.93
N VAL A 224 15.03 -2.70 -9.48
CA VAL A 224 15.22 -3.33 -10.79
C VAL A 224 14.26 -2.81 -11.89
N GLY A 225 13.43 -1.81 -11.59
CA GLY A 225 12.40 -1.33 -12.52
C GLY A 225 11.38 -2.41 -12.85
N ASN A 226 11.11 -2.64 -14.14
CA ASN A 226 10.27 -3.76 -14.61
C ASN A 226 11.04 -5.11 -14.69
N GLY A 227 12.25 -5.18 -14.13
CA GLY A 227 13.19 -6.29 -14.20
C GLY A 227 14.27 -6.13 -15.29
N SER A 228 14.27 -5.02 -16.04
CA SER A 228 15.27 -4.72 -17.08
C SER A 228 16.63 -4.29 -16.51
N ILE A 229 16.65 -3.72 -15.30
CA ILE A 229 17.87 -3.22 -14.67
C ILE A 229 18.52 -4.36 -13.89
N PRO A 230 19.80 -4.69 -14.16
CA PRO A 230 20.47 -5.78 -13.45
C PRO A 230 20.64 -5.45 -11.97
N ALA A 231 20.27 -6.38 -11.10
CA ALA A 231 20.49 -6.25 -9.67
C ALA A 231 21.99 -6.28 -9.35
N VAL A 232 22.43 -5.46 -8.39
CA VAL A 232 23.85 -5.38 -7.97
C VAL A 232 24.02 -5.70 -6.49
N GLY A 233 25.21 -6.18 -6.12
CA GLY A 233 25.57 -6.47 -4.74
C GLY A 233 24.70 -7.58 -4.12
N TRP A 234 24.12 -7.32 -2.95
CA TRP A 234 23.35 -8.31 -2.18
C TRP A 234 21.98 -8.64 -2.80
N ASN A 235 21.52 -7.82 -3.77
CA ASN A 235 20.29 -8.07 -4.54
C ASN A 235 20.51 -9.02 -5.73
N LEU A 236 21.77 -9.37 -6.05
CA LEU A 236 22.09 -10.27 -7.15
C LEU A 236 21.88 -11.74 -6.75
N ALA A 237 21.23 -12.51 -7.63
CA ALA A 237 21.15 -13.96 -7.50
C ALA A 237 22.52 -14.61 -7.77
N ILE A 238 22.90 -15.61 -6.97
CA ILE A 238 24.23 -16.23 -7.08
C ILE A 238 24.41 -16.86 -8.46
N TRP A 239 23.36 -17.48 -9.01
CA TRP A 239 23.41 -18.04 -10.36
C TRP A 239 23.62 -16.96 -11.44
N SER A 240 22.98 -15.80 -11.27
CA SER A 240 23.15 -14.67 -12.20
C SER A 240 24.59 -14.13 -12.18
N TYR A 241 25.28 -14.16 -11.04
CA TYR A 241 26.71 -13.81 -10.97
C TYR A 241 27.56 -14.65 -11.92
N PHE A 242 27.31 -15.96 -12.01
CA PHE A 242 28.02 -16.86 -12.92
C PHE A 242 27.64 -16.69 -14.39
N GLN A 243 26.46 -16.14 -14.69
CA GLN A 243 26.01 -15.85 -16.05
C GLN A 243 26.48 -14.48 -16.57
N THR A 244 26.91 -13.57 -15.69
CA THR A 244 27.28 -12.18 -16.07
C THR A 244 28.75 -12.04 -16.51
N THR A 245 29.36 -13.12 -17.01
CA THR A 245 30.75 -13.12 -17.52
C THR A 245 30.91 -12.44 -18.89
N THR A 246 29.81 -12.06 -19.56
CA THR A 246 29.84 -11.20 -20.75
C THR A 246 29.50 -9.76 -20.37
N ALA A 247 30.47 -8.88 -20.57
CA ALA A 247 30.44 -7.46 -20.28
C ALA A 247 29.19 -6.76 -20.84
N VAL A 248 28.22 -6.48 -19.98
CA VAL A 248 27.25 -5.40 -20.20
C VAL A 248 27.57 -4.36 -19.14
N THR A 249 28.21 -3.28 -19.57
CA THR A 249 28.36 -2.07 -18.77
C THR A 249 26.95 -1.67 -18.33
N PRO A 250 26.63 -1.60 -17.02
CA PRO A 250 25.30 -1.22 -16.60
C PRO A 250 25.00 0.17 -17.19
N PRO A 251 23.86 0.38 -17.87
CA PRO A 251 23.45 1.73 -18.22
C PRO A 251 23.44 2.57 -16.95
N ALA A 252 23.90 3.83 -17.04
CA ALA A 252 23.96 4.74 -15.91
C ALA A 252 22.63 4.66 -15.13
N SER A 253 22.71 4.29 -13.86
CA SER A 253 21.53 3.97 -13.06
C SER A 253 20.60 5.17 -13.01
N THR A 254 19.51 5.14 -13.78
CA THR A 254 18.44 6.15 -13.75
C THR A 254 17.59 6.08 -12.49
N VAL A 255 17.75 5.01 -11.69
CA VAL A 255 17.02 4.84 -10.43
C VAL A 255 17.77 5.56 -9.29
N PRO A 256 17.23 6.67 -8.73
CA PRO A 256 17.87 7.37 -7.63
C PRO A 256 17.99 6.46 -6.40
N ARG A 257 19.20 6.36 -5.83
CA ARG A 257 19.44 5.64 -4.56
C ARG A 257 18.57 6.22 -3.46
N ARG A 258 17.46 5.56 -3.13
CA ARG A 258 16.64 5.91 -1.97
C ARG A 258 17.41 5.60 -0.69
N ARG A 259 17.62 6.61 0.15
CA ARG A 259 18.15 6.39 1.51
C ARG A 259 17.15 5.56 2.31
N MET A 260 17.66 4.58 3.06
CA MET A 260 16.85 3.79 3.99
C MET A 260 16.27 4.73 5.06
N ASN A 261 14.94 4.79 5.15
CA ASN A 261 14.23 5.49 6.21
C ASN A 261 13.75 4.46 7.24
N ILE A 262 13.67 4.85 8.51
CA ILE A 262 13.15 3.97 9.55
C ILE A 262 11.70 3.57 9.18
N PRO A 263 11.34 2.27 9.19
CA PRO A 263 9.98 1.81 8.97
C PRO A 263 8.97 2.60 9.82
N ASN A 264 7.89 3.09 9.22
CA ASN A 264 6.83 3.79 9.96
C ASN A 264 5.60 2.87 10.19
N PRO A 265 5.59 2.10 11.30
CA PRO A 265 4.48 1.18 11.63
C PRO A 265 3.15 1.90 11.90
N TRP A 266 3.18 3.22 12.13
CA TRP A 266 2.00 4.01 12.44
C TRP A 266 1.02 4.12 11.26
N SER A 267 1.55 4.07 10.03
CA SER A 267 0.72 4.09 8.81
C SER A 267 -0.23 2.90 8.74
N THR A 268 0.22 1.71 9.15
CA THR A 268 -0.58 0.48 9.25
C THR A 268 -1.65 0.59 10.35
N LEU A 269 -1.30 1.16 11.51
CA LEU A 269 -2.24 1.33 12.62
C LEU A 269 -3.35 2.33 12.29
N ARG A 270 -3.03 3.41 11.57
CA ARG A 270 -4.01 4.42 11.13
C ARG A 270 -5.09 3.83 10.23
N LEU A 271 -4.78 2.75 9.50
CA LEU A 271 -5.74 2.06 8.64
C LEU A 271 -6.90 1.43 9.44
N LEU A 272 -6.65 1.02 10.69
CA LEU A 272 -7.69 0.49 11.58
C LEU A 272 -8.74 1.55 11.94
N SER A 273 -8.37 2.83 11.90
CA SER A 273 -9.27 3.95 12.15
C SER A 273 -10.05 4.39 10.91
N HIS A 274 -9.76 3.84 9.73
CA HIS A 274 -10.52 4.12 8.51
C HIS A 274 -11.82 3.32 8.52
N ARG A 275 -12.98 3.99 8.41
CA ARG A 275 -14.29 3.38 8.68
C ARG A 275 -14.60 2.11 7.88
N PRO A 276 -14.64 2.10 6.54
CA PRO A 276 -14.97 0.88 5.79
C PRO A 276 -13.93 -0.23 6.00
N VAL A 277 -12.65 0.13 6.00
CA VAL A 277 -11.57 -0.87 6.01
C VAL A 277 -11.34 -1.44 7.41
N GLY A 278 -11.38 -0.62 8.45
CA GLY A 278 -11.30 -1.05 9.84
C GLY A 278 -12.41 -2.02 10.23
N LEU A 279 -13.65 -1.79 9.78
CA LEU A 279 -14.77 -2.71 10.03
C LEU A 279 -14.58 -4.07 9.36
N VAL A 280 -14.11 -4.09 8.10
CA VAL A 280 -13.82 -5.34 7.39
C VAL A 280 -12.62 -6.06 8.00
N LEU A 281 -11.55 -5.33 8.38
CA LEU A 281 -10.38 -5.88 9.07
C LEU A 281 -10.75 -6.55 10.39
N LEU A 282 -11.58 -5.88 11.21
CA LEU A 282 -12.05 -6.42 12.48
C LEU A 282 -12.87 -7.69 12.28
N ALA A 283 -13.85 -7.66 11.37
CA ALA A 283 -14.70 -8.81 11.07
C ALA A 283 -13.88 -10.00 10.54
N ASN A 284 -12.94 -9.73 9.63
CA ASN A 284 -12.04 -10.74 9.09
C ASN A 284 -11.15 -11.37 10.16
N GLY A 285 -10.63 -10.54 11.07
CA GLY A 285 -9.82 -11.00 12.19
C GLY A 285 -10.61 -11.86 13.19
N VAL A 286 -11.86 -11.51 13.49
CA VAL A 286 -12.73 -12.33 14.35
C VAL A 286 -13.04 -13.67 13.71
N VAL A 287 -13.42 -13.70 12.44
CA VAL A 287 -13.67 -14.95 11.69
C VAL A 287 -12.42 -15.84 11.68
N PHE A 288 -11.23 -15.25 11.47
CA PHE A 288 -9.96 -15.98 11.54
C PHE A 288 -9.63 -16.46 12.97
N SER A 289 -9.96 -15.67 13.99
CA SER A 289 -9.73 -16.08 15.39
C SER A 289 -10.56 -17.30 15.77
N SER A 290 -11.78 -17.43 15.25
CA SER A 290 -12.65 -18.59 15.45
C SER A 290 -12.07 -19.87 14.84
N TYR A 291 -11.33 -19.77 13.72
CA TYR A 291 -10.57 -20.89 13.17
C TYR A 291 -9.52 -21.40 14.17
N TYR A 292 -8.76 -20.50 14.79
CA TYR A 292 -7.76 -20.84 15.79
C TYR A 292 -8.37 -21.37 17.09
N ALA A 293 -9.53 -20.84 17.51
CA ALA A 293 -10.25 -21.38 18.66
C ALA A 293 -10.64 -22.85 18.47
N VAL A 294 -11.19 -23.19 17.29
CA VAL A 294 -11.59 -24.57 16.98
C VAL A 294 -10.37 -25.48 16.85
N THR A 295 -9.39 -25.09 16.02
CA THR A 295 -8.19 -25.93 15.76
C THR A 295 -7.30 -26.15 16.98
N ALA A 296 -7.13 -25.16 17.86
CA ALA A 296 -6.38 -25.30 19.10
C ALA A 296 -7.10 -26.18 20.15
N GLY A 297 -8.42 -26.34 20.05
CA GLY A 297 -9.20 -27.22 20.92
C GLY A 297 -9.14 -28.70 20.51
N ILE A 298 -8.93 -29.00 19.23
CA ILE A 298 -8.96 -30.38 18.69
C ILE A 298 -8.02 -31.34 19.45
N PRO A 299 -6.71 -31.05 19.65
CA PRO A 299 -5.82 -31.99 20.31
C PRO A 299 -6.26 -32.33 21.73
N ALA A 300 -6.72 -31.34 22.50
CA ALA A 300 -7.16 -31.55 23.88
C ALA A 300 -8.48 -32.32 23.97
N LEU A 301 -9.45 -32.01 23.09
CA LEU A 301 -10.76 -32.66 23.08
C LEU A 301 -10.68 -34.09 22.55
N PHE A 302 -10.02 -34.29 21.41
CA PHE A 302 -10.04 -35.58 20.72
C PHE A 302 -9.14 -36.60 21.41
N HIS A 303 -8.01 -36.17 22.00
CA HIS A 303 -7.23 -37.04 22.87
C HIS A 303 -8.06 -37.52 24.07
N ARG A 304 -8.78 -36.62 24.75
CA ARG A 304 -9.58 -36.98 25.93
C ARG A 304 -10.78 -37.87 25.59
N MET A 305 -11.47 -37.61 24.48
CA MET A 305 -12.71 -38.32 24.12
C MET A 305 -12.47 -39.66 23.42
N TYR A 306 -11.50 -39.70 22.51
CA TYR A 306 -11.28 -40.87 21.64
C TYR A 306 -9.95 -41.58 21.91
N ASN A 307 -9.17 -41.10 22.89
CA ASN A 307 -7.86 -41.65 23.26
C ASN A 307 -6.87 -41.75 22.08
N LEU A 308 -6.87 -40.73 21.22
CA LEU A 308 -6.03 -40.69 20.03
C LEU A 308 -4.57 -40.36 20.36
N ASP A 309 -3.63 -40.99 19.66
CA ASP A 309 -2.22 -40.61 19.69
C ASP A 309 -1.90 -39.38 18.81
N ASP A 310 -0.68 -38.85 18.90
CA ASP A 310 -0.25 -37.65 18.16
C ASP A 310 -0.46 -37.78 16.63
N LEU A 311 -0.23 -38.96 16.05
CA LEU A 311 -0.43 -39.19 14.62
C LEU A 311 -1.91 -39.15 14.26
N GLN A 312 -2.74 -39.86 15.03
CA GLN A 312 -4.19 -39.90 14.84
C GLN A 312 -4.80 -38.50 15.01
N ILE A 313 -4.32 -37.71 15.98
CA ILE A 313 -4.71 -36.30 16.13
C ILE A 313 -4.28 -35.50 14.89
N GLY A 314 -3.06 -35.68 14.39
CA GLY A 314 -2.58 -35.04 13.17
C GLY A 314 -3.46 -35.34 11.95
N LEU A 315 -3.89 -36.59 11.78
CA LEU A 315 -4.81 -37.00 10.71
C LEU A 315 -6.19 -36.35 10.81
N CYS A 316 -6.63 -35.98 12.02
CA CYS A 316 -7.92 -35.30 12.22
C CYS A 316 -7.96 -33.88 11.62
N PHE A 317 -6.82 -33.32 11.19
CA PHE A 317 -6.76 -32.03 10.49
C PHE A 317 -6.91 -32.17 8.96
N ILE A 318 -6.90 -33.38 8.39
CA ILE A 318 -7.14 -33.59 6.95
C ILE A 318 -8.50 -33.00 6.52
N PRO A 319 -9.63 -33.26 7.23
CA PRO A 319 -10.92 -32.69 6.86
C PRO A 319 -10.95 -31.15 6.98
N ALA A 320 -10.29 -30.56 7.98
CA ALA A 320 -10.14 -29.11 8.09
C ALA A 320 -9.44 -28.53 6.85
N GLY A 321 -8.40 -29.21 6.39
CA GLY A 321 -7.66 -28.87 5.19
C GLY A 321 -8.44 -28.98 3.90
N LEU A 322 -9.08 -30.13 3.68
CA LEU A 322 -9.93 -30.36 2.52
C LEU A 322 -11.07 -29.35 2.45
N GLY A 323 -11.69 -29.00 3.58
CA GLY A 323 -12.71 -27.96 3.66
C GLY A 323 -12.17 -26.60 3.24
N SER A 324 -10.97 -26.24 3.70
CA SER A 324 -10.32 -24.97 3.35
C SER A 324 -9.92 -24.91 1.86
N LEU A 325 -9.40 -26.00 1.30
CA LEU A 325 -9.00 -26.10 -0.10
C LEU A 325 -10.21 -26.04 -1.04
N LEU A 326 -11.25 -26.83 -0.74
CA LEU A 326 -12.50 -26.83 -1.52
C LEU A 326 -13.21 -25.49 -1.44
N SER A 327 -13.16 -24.85 -0.28
CA SER A 327 -13.68 -23.49 -0.09
C SER A 327 -12.95 -22.49 -0.98
N ALA A 328 -11.61 -22.50 -0.99
CA ALA A 328 -10.82 -21.58 -1.81
C ALA A 328 -11.12 -21.72 -3.32
N THR A 329 -11.34 -22.94 -3.82
CA THR A 329 -11.65 -23.18 -5.24
C THR A 329 -13.09 -22.80 -5.59
N ILE A 330 -14.08 -23.32 -4.87
CA ILE A 330 -15.51 -23.07 -5.15
C ILE A 330 -15.84 -21.60 -4.93
N ASN A 331 -15.42 -21.04 -3.79
CA ASN A 331 -15.78 -19.68 -3.42
C ASN A 331 -15.08 -18.64 -4.32
N GLY A 332 -13.85 -18.91 -4.77
CA GLY A 332 -13.17 -18.06 -5.76
C GLY A 332 -13.95 -17.95 -7.06
N VAL A 333 -14.43 -19.08 -7.60
CA VAL A 333 -15.29 -19.11 -8.79
C VAL A 333 -16.61 -18.38 -8.55
N LEU A 334 -17.24 -18.59 -7.39
CA LEU A 334 -18.52 -17.98 -7.06
C LEU A 334 -18.43 -16.45 -6.92
N VAL A 335 -17.37 -15.96 -6.29
CA VAL A 335 -17.08 -14.53 -6.13
C VAL A 335 -16.81 -13.86 -7.48
N ASP A 336 -16.04 -14.50 -8.36
CA ASP A 336 -15.76 -13.99 -9.70
C ASP A 336 -17.01 -13.98 -10.58
N TRP A 337 -17.81 -15.04 -10.50
CA TRP A 337 -19.09 -15.11 -11.20
C TRP A 337 -20.03 -13.99 -10.74
N ASN A 338 -20.16 -13.77 -9.43
CA ASN A 338 -21.04 -12.73 -8.89
C ASN A 338 -20.55 -11.34 -9.29
N TYR A 339 -19.24 -11.09 -9.24
CA TYR A 339 -18.64 -9.84 -9.70
C TYR A 339 -18.97 -9.55 -11.17
N ARG A 340 -18.81 -10.55 -12.06
CA ARG A 340 -19.14 -10.41 -13.50
C ARG A 340 -20.63 -10.20 -13.72
N ARG A 341 -21.48 -10.88 -12.95
CA ARG A 341 -22.94 -10.70 -12.98
C ARG A 341 -23.33 -9.28 -12.58
N THR A 342 -22.79 -8.75 -11.48
CA THR A 342 -23.08 -7.40 -11.01
C THR A 342 -22.59 -6.34 -12.00
N ARG A 343 -21.40 -6.51 -12.61
CA ARG A 343 -20.90 -5.63 -13.67
C ARG A 343 -21.79 -5.63 -14.91
N ARG A 344 -22.24 -6.81 -15.35
CA ARG A 344 -23.14 -6.95 -16.50
C ARG A 344 -24.49 -6.27 -16.24
N ASN A 345 -25.03 -6.41 -15.04
CA ASN A 345 -26.28 -5.74 -14.63
C ASN A 345 -26.13 -4.21 -14.55
N ALA A 346 -24.93 -3.71 -14.24
CA ALA A 346 -24.61 -2.29 -14.25
C ALA A 346 -24.30 -1.73 -15.66
N GLY A 347 -24.44 -2.53 -16.72
CA GLY A 347 -24.15 -2.11 -18.10
C GLY A 347 -22.66 -1.86 -18.40
N GLN A 348 -21.75 -2.26 -17.50
CA GLN A 348 -20.31 -2.03 -17.63
C GLN A 348 -19.62 -3.29 -18.15
N THR A 349 -19.04 -3.23 -19.35
CA THR A 349 -18.26 -4.34 -19.92
C THR A 349 -16.93 -4.52 -19.18
N VAL A 350 -16.57 -5.76 -18.91
CA VAL A 350 -15.30 -6.14 -18.27
C VAL A 350 -14.24 -6.25 -19.37
N HIS A 351 -13.48 -5.19 -19.60
CA HIS A 351 -12.31 -5.28 -20.48
C HIS A 351 -11.14 -5.92 -19.72
N LYS A 352 -10.61 -7.03 -20.24
CA LYS A 352 -9.32 -7.58 -19.77
C LYS A 352 -8.24 -6.53 -20.07
N ASN A 353 -7.33 -6.30 -19.13
CA ASN A 353 -6.15 -5.41 -19.24
C ASN A 353 -6.38 -3.88 -19.12
N GLN A 354 -7.50 -3.39 -18.59
CA GLN A 354 -7.64 -1.96 -18.25
C GLN A 354 -7.93 -1.72 -16.77
N LYS A 355 -7.43 -0.59 -16.24
CA LYS A 355 -7.72 -0.07 -14.90
C LYS A 355 -9.23 0.15 -14.82
N GLN A 356 -9.93 -0.72 -14.10
CA GLN A 356 -11.38 -0.59 -13.93
C GLN A 356 -11.65 0.49 -12.90
N ASP A 357 -12.54 1.42 -13.23
CA ASP A 357 -13.03 2.38 -12.26
C ASP A 357 -13.78 1.62 -11.14
N ILE A 358 -13.22 1.71 -9.94
CA ILE A 358 -13.76 1.08 -8.73
C ILE A 358 -14.80 2.01 -8.11
N ILE A 359 -14.73 3.33 -8.34
CA ILE A 359 -15.56 4.35 -7.68
C ILE A 359 -17.01 4.23 -8.16
N GLY A 360 -17.20 4.04 -9.47
CA GLY A 360 -18.51 3.82 -10.09
C GLY A 360 -19.14 2.44 -9.85
N PHE A 361 -18.49 1.52 -9.13
CA PHE A 361 -18.93 0.13 -8.98
C PHE A 361 -19.11 -0.28 -7.50
N PRO A 362 -20.27 -0.88 -7.12
CA PRO A 362 -20.51 -1.36 -5.75
C PRO A 362 -19.77 -2.67 -5.46
N ILE A 363 -18.45 -2.58 -5.31
CA ILE A 363 -17.58 -3.74 -5.08
C ILE A 363 -17.86 -4.42 -3.73
N GLU A 364 -18.17 -3.62 -2.70
CA GLU A 364 -18.51 -4.09 -1.37
C GLU A 364 -19.72 -5.03 -1.43
N GLN A 365 -20.78 -4.64 -2.14
CA GLN A 365 -21.97 -5.46 -2.32
C GLN A 365 -21.66 -6.72 -3.12
N ALA A 366 -20.94 -6.59 -4.25
CA ALA A 366 -20.62 -7.71 -5.11
C ALA A 366 -19.82 -8.81 -4.39
N ARG A 367 -18.92 -8.45 -3.47
CA ARG A 367 -18.15 -9.41 -2.66
C ARG A 367 -18.96 -9.91 -1.47
N LEU A 368 -19.53 -9.01 -0.65
CA LEU A 368 -20.18 -9.38 0.61
C LEU A 368 -21.50 -10.12 0.42
N GLN A 369 -22.14 -10.07 -0.75
CA GLN A 369 -23.28 -10.93 -1.08
C GLN A 369 -22.93 -12.43 -0.99
N ILE A 370 -21.67 -12.80 -1.23
CA ILE A 370 -21.16 -14.16 -1.02
C ILE A 370 -20.57 -14.32 0.39
N GLY A 371 -19.82 -13.32 0.87
CA GLY A 371 -19.13 -13.40 2.16
C GLY A 371 -20.05 -13.44 3.40
N LEU A 372 -21.16 -12.71 3.38
CA LEU A 372 -22.08 -12.58 4.52
C LEU A 372 -22.82 -13.89 4.83
N PRO A 373 -23.43 -14.59 3.85
CA PRO A 373 -24.00 -15.93 4.10
C PRO A 373 -22.97 -16.92 4.66
N MET A 374 -21.73 -16.90 4.13
CA MET A 374 -20.66 -17.79 4.61
C MET A 374 -20.26 -17.49 6.06
N THR A 375 -20.29 -16.22 6.46
CA THR A 375 -20.00 -15.78 7.84
C THR A 375 -21.07 -16.29 8.81
N VAL A 376 -22.35 -16.19 8.43
CA VAL A 376 -23.47 -16.71 9.24
C VAL A 376 -23.40 -18.25 9.34
N LEU A 377 -23.16 -18.93 8.23
CA LEU A 377 -22.99 -20.39 8.21
C LEU A 377 -21.80 -20.86 9.06
N ALA A 378 -20.71 -20.08 9.13
CA ALA A 378 -19.59 -20.35 10.02
C ALA A 378 -20.00 -20.29 11.49
N ALA A 379 -20.77 -19.28 11.91
CA ALA A 379 -21.27 -19.19 13.27
C ALA A 379 -22.19 -20.38 13.62
N VAL A 380 -23.13 -20.72 12.73
CA VAL A 380 -24.07 -21.84 12.92
C VAL A 380 -23.31 -23.17 13.05
N SER A 381 -22.35 -23.43 12.18
CA SER A 381 -21.57 -24.67 12.21
C SER A 381 -20.72 -24.80 13.48
N ILE A 382 -20.20 -23.70 14.03
CA ILE A 382 -19.50 -23.71 15.34
C ILE A 382 -20.47 -24.01 16.50
N VAL A 383 -21.69 -23.47 16.49
CA VAL A 383 -22.70 -23.82 17.51
C VAL A 383 -23.03 -25.31 17.45
N VAL A 384 -23.25 -25.84 16.24
CA VAL A 384 -23.48 -27.28 16.03
C VAL A 384 -22.34 -28.11 16.62
N TYR A 385 -21.09 -27.71 16.39
CA TYR A 385 -19.93 -28.37 17.01
C TYR A 385 -19.94 -28.30 18.53
N GLY A 386 -20.19 -27.13 19.11
CA GLY A 386 -20.26 -26.95 20.57
C GLY A 386 -21.31 -27.82 21.25
N VAL A 387 -22.47 -27.98 20.62
CA VAL A 387 -23.57 -28.81 21.13
C VAL A 387 -23.31 -30.30 20.90
N LEU A 388 -22.74 -30.67 19.75
CA LEU A 388 -22.58 -32.06 19.35
C LEU A 388 -21.40 -32.76 20.05
N ILE A 389 -20.26 -32.11 20.18
CA ILE A 389 -19.03 -32.72 20.75
C ILE A 389 -19.20 -33.32 22.16
N PRO A 390 -19.90 -32.67 23.12
CA PRO A 390 -20.17 -33.27 24.42
C PRO A 390 -20.98 -34.58 24.37
N LEU A 391 -21.74 -34.81 23.30
CA LEU A 391 -22.50 -36.06 23.09
C LEU A 391 -21.60 -37.23 22.65
N GLN A 392 -20.29 -37.02 22.53
CA GLN A 392 -19.30 -38.00 22.10
C GLN A 392 -19.71 -38.72 20.79
N PRO A 393 -19.99 -37.96 19.72
CA PRO A 393 -20.41 -38.56 18.46
C PRO A 393 -19.31 -39.48 17.90
N PRO A 394 -19.62 -40.42 17.01
CA PRO A 394 -18.60 -41.14 16.25
C PRO A 394 -17.60 -40.17 15.60
N LEU A 395 -16.31 -40.53 15.59
CA LEU A 395 -15.22 -39.66 15.11
C LEU A 395 -15.51 -39.10 13.71
N LEU A 396 -16.06 -39.92 12.81
CA LEU A 396 -16.45 -39.49 11.46
C LEU A 396 -17.39 -38.26 11.47
N ILE A 397 -18.38 -38.25 12.35
CA ILE A 397 -19.35 -37.13 12.44
C ILE A 397 -18.64 -35.88 12.95
N ALA A 398 -17.79 -36.01 13.97
CA ALA A 398 -16.99 -34.88 14.48
C ALA A 398 -16.10 -34.28 13.38
N LEU A 399 -15.48 -35.13 12.55
CA LEU A 399 -14.64 -34.72 11.43
C LEU A 399 -15.42 -34.03 10.30
N ILE A 400 -16.64 -34.49 10.00
CA ILE A 400 -17.53 -33.83 9.03
C ILE A 400 -17.88 -32.42 9.51
N VAL A 401 -18.19 -32.24 10.80
CA VAL A 401 -18.49 -30.91 11.34
C VAL A 401 -17.25 -29.99 11.28
N VAL A 402 -16.06 -30.51 11.60
CA VAL A 402 -14.80 -29.75 11.46
C VAL A 402 -14.55 -29.33 10.00
N PHE A 403 -14.82 -30.21 9.04
CA PHE A 403 -14.74 -29.88 7.61
C PHE A 403 -15.66 -28.72 7.25
N VAL A 404 -16.94 -28.76 7.66
CA VAL A 404 -17.93 -27.72 7.36
C VAL A 404 -17.54 -26.38 7.99
N ILE A 405 -17.08 -26.40 9.25
CA ILE A 405 -16.58 -25.20 9.93
C ILE A 405 -15.44 -24.57 9.14
N CYS A 406 -14.42 -25.36 8.79
CA CYS A 406 -13.25 -24.84 8.08
C CYS A 406 -13.60 -24.36 6.67
N PHE A 407 -14.54 -25.02 5.99
CA PHE A 407 -15.05 -24.56 4.71
C PHE A 407 -15.71 -23.18 4.80
N CYS A 408 -16.66 -23.01 5.74
CA CYS A 408 -17.40 -21.75 5.91
C CYS A 408 -16.50 -20.61 6.40
N ILE A 409 -15.64 -20.85 7.39
CA ILE A 409 -14.71 -19.84 7.90
C ILE A 409 -13.74 -19.41 6.79
N THR A 410 -13.15 -20.35 6.07
CA THR A 410 -12.21 -20.03 4.98
C THR A 410 -12.90 -19.28 3.85
N ALA A 411 -14.17 -19.60 3.55
CA ALA A 411 -14.93 -18.90 2.52
C ALA A 411 -15.14 -17.42 2.92
N ALA A 412 -15.65 -17.18 4.13
CA ALA A 412 -15.86 -15.85 4.66
C ALA A 412 -14.55 -15.05 4.72
N TYR A 413 -13.49 -15.65 5.25
CA TYR A 413 -12.16 -15.05 5.34
C TYR A 413 -11.61 -14.66 3.97
N ASN A 414 -11.67 -15.55 2.99
CA ASN A 414 -11.14 -15.28 1.65
C ASN A 414 -11.88 -14.12 0.96
N VAL A 415 -13.21 -14.05 1.08
CA VAL A 415 -13.99 -12.93 0.49
C VAL A 415 -13.60 -11.60 1.12
N MET A 416 -13.51 -11.54 2.45
CA MET A 416 -13.13 -10.31 3.16
C MET A 416 -11.69 -9.90 2.85
N ASN A 417 -10.77 -10.87 2.77
CA ASN A 417 -9.38 -10.62 2.41
C ASN A 417 -9.25 -10.03 0.99
N ILE A 418 -10.01 -10.56 0.02
CA ILE A 418 -10.08 -10.00 -1.34
C ILE A 418 -10.63 -8.57 -1.30
N LEU A 419 -11.71 -8.33 -0.54
CA LEU A 419 -12.29 -7.00 -0.41
C LEU A 419 -11.31 -5.99 0.20
N ILE A 420 -10.50 -6.37 1.20
CA ILE A 420 -9.48 -5.48 1.78
C ILE A 420 -8.45 -5.06 0.71
N VAL A 421 -8.00 -6.00 -0.13
CA VAL A 421 -7.07 -5.70 -1.23
C VAL A 421 -7.73 -4.80 -2.27
N ASP A 422 -8.99 -5.07 -2.61
CA ASP A 422 -9.76 -4.28 -3.59
C ASP A 422 -10.01 -2.84 -3.08
N LEU A 423 -10.26 -2.65 -1.78
CA LEU A 423 -10.49 -1.34 -1.16
C LEU A 423 -9.23 -0.49 -1.01
N TYR A 424 -8.05 -1.12 -0.83
CA TYR A 424 -6.75 -0.45 -0.67
C TYR A 424 -5.75 -0.89 -1.75
N TYR A 425 -6.19 -0.79 -3.01
CA TYR A 425 -5.42 -1.25 -4.17
C TYR A 425 -4.13 -0.47 -4.43
N GLU A 426 -4.03 0.78 -3.96
CA GLU A 426 -2.84 1.63 -4.10
C GLU A 426 -1.70 1.16 -3.21
N THR A 427 -2.03 0.67 -2.00
CA THR A 427 -1.05 0.17 -1.02
C THR A 427 -1.49 -1.18 -0.44
N PRO A 428 -1.57 -2.24 -1.26
CA PRO A 428 -2.10 -3.54 -0.85
C PRO A 428 -1.21 -4.21 0.21
N ALA A 429 0.10 -3.97 0.18
CA ALA A 429 1.04 -4.49 1.19
C ALA A 429 0.72 -3.95 2.60
N THR A 430 0.45 -2.64 2.73
CA THR A 430 0.07 -2.00 4.00
C THR A 430 -1.26 -2.55 4.52
N ALA A 431 -2.23 -2.76 3.63
CA ALA A 431 -3.53 -3.33 3.99
C ALA A 431 -3.42 -4.79 4.42
N MET A 432 -2.58 -5.58 3.76
CA MET A 432 -2.30 -6.97 4.16
C MET A 432 -1.51 -7.05 5.46
N ALA A 433 -0.58 -6.13 5.71
CA ALA A 433 0.11 -6.03 7.00
C ALA A 433 -0.88 -5.71 8.14
N ALA A 434 -1.82 -4.78 7.93
CA ALA A 434 -2.87 -4.48 8.91
C ALA A 434 -3.80 -5.68 9.14
N ASN A 435 -4.21 -6.37 8.07
CA ASN A 435 -5.03 -7.57 8.17
C ASN A 435 -4.31 -8.69 8.94
N ASN A 436 -3.03 -8.89 8.65
CA ASN A 436 -2.21 -9.86 9.37
C ASN A 436 -2.06 -9.50 10.85
N LEU A 437 -1.86 -8.22 11.17
CA LEU A 437 -1.78 -7.75 12.56
C LEU A 437 -3.08 -8.09 13.33
N VAL A 438 -4.23 -7.67 12.80
CA VAL A 438 -5.53 -7.88 13.48
C VAL A 438 -5.84 -9.37 13.64
N ARG A 439 -5.70 -10.17 12.57
CA ARG A 439 -6.04 -11.59 12.61
C ARG A 439 -5.14 -12.37 13.56
N CYS A 440 -3.83 -12.06 13.59
CA CYS A 440 -2.87 -12.78 14.43
C CYS A 440 -3.07 -12.43 15.91
N PHE A 441 -3.36 -11.18 16.24
CA PHE A 441 -3.64 -10.77 17.62
C PHE A 441 -4.94 -11.38 18.15
N LEU A 442 -6.03 -11.32 17.37
CA LEU A 442 -7.30 -11.95 17.76
C LEU A 442 -7.18 -13.47 17.84
N GLY A 443 -6.47 -14.09 16.89
CA GLY A 443 -6.18 -15.52 16.91
C GLY A 443 -5.32 -15.94 18.10
N ALA A 444 -4.32 -15.14 18.49
CA ALA A 444 -3.50 -15.36 19.67
C ALA A 444 -4.36 -15.37 20.95
N GLY A 445 -5.27 -14.39 21.06
CA GLY A 445 -6.24 -14.32 22.15
C GLY A 445 -7.18 -15.53 22.19
N ALA A 446 -7.72 -15.93 21.03
CA ALA A 446 -8.59 -17.10 20.92
C ALA A 446 -7.88 -18.39 21.35
N ALA A 447 -6.66 -18.64 20.86
CA ALA A 447 -5.86 -19.83 21.21
C ALA A 447 -5.48 -19.85 22.70
N ALA A 448 -5.16 -18.69 23.29
CA ALA A 448 -4.82 -18.58 24.72
C ALA A 448 -6.01 -18.93 25.62
N VAL A 449 -7.20 -18.49 25.26
CA VAL A 449 -8.39 -18.48 26.14
C VAL A 449 -9.25 -19.74 25.96
N VAL A 450 -9.21 -20.40 24.79
CA VAL A 450 -10.12 -21.53 24.49
C VAL A 450 -9.98 -22.72 25.46
N ASN A 451 -8.78 -23.22 25.72
CA ASN A 451 -8.57 -24.37 26.60
C ASN A 451 -8.93 -24.06 28.08
N PRO A 452 -8.54 -22.90 28.64
CA PRO A 452 -9.05 -22.44 29.93
C PRO A 452 -10.58 -22.33 30.00
N LEU A 453 -11.23 -21.80 28.96
CA LEU A 453 -12.69 -21.72 28.88
C LEU A 453 -13.34 -23.10 28.89
N ILE A 454 -12.85 -24.03 28.05
CA ILE A 454 -13.36 -25.41 28.00
C ILE A 454 -13.32 -26.05 29.39
N LYS A 455 -12.26 -25.83 30.17
CA LYS A 455 -12.13 -26.37 31.53
C LYS A 455 -13.08 -25.71 32.54
N ARG A 456 -13.36 -24.41 32.42
CA ARG A 456 -14.16 -23.67 33.40
C ARG A 456 -15.66 -23.73 33.15
N ILE A 457 -16.08 -23.56 31.90
CA ILE A 457 -17.50 -23.43 31.52
C ILE A 457 -17.98 -24.55 30.60
N GLY A 458 -17.09 -25.47 30.19
CA GLY A 458 -17.42 -26.59 29.32
C GLY A 458 -17.38 -26.26 27.83
N VAL A 459 -17.45 -27.32 27.03
CA VAL A 459 -17.39 -27.26 25.56
C VAL A 459 -18.54 -26.45 24.94
N PRO A 460 -19.83 -26.66 25.30
CA PRO A 460 -20.94 -25.98 24.65
C PRO A 460 -20.84 -24.46 24.77
N TRP A 461 -20.65 -23.97 26.00
CA TRP A 461 -20.59 -22.53 26.26
C TRP A 461 -19.36 -21.88 25.64
N THR A 462 -18.22 -22.57 25.61
CA THR A 462 -17.02 -22.05 24.95
C THR A 462 -17.26 -21.78 23.47
N TYR A 463 -17.80 -22.76 22.73
CA TYR A 463 -18.04 -22.59 21.29
C TYR A 463 -19.27 -21.72 20.99
N CYS A 464 -20.25 -21.62 21.89
CA CYS A 464 -21.29 -20.60 21.82
C CYS A 464 -20.72 -19.17 21.92
N ILE A 465 -19.73 -18.93 22.79
CA ILE A 465 -19.04 -17.62 22.87
C ILE A 465 -18.29 -17.34 21.56
N VAL A 466 -17.58 -18.33 21.00
CA VAL A 466 -16.86 -18.18 19.73
C VAL A 466 -17.82 -17.86 18.58
N ALA A 467 -18.95 -18.58 18.48
CA ALA A 467 -19.98 -18.27 17.50
C ALA A 467 -20.63 -16.90 17.75
N GLY A 468 -20.88 -16.55 19.01
CA GLY A 468 -21.39 -15.24 19.43
C GLY A 468 -20.49 -14.10 18.98
N ALA A 469 -19.17 -14.25 19.05
CA ALA A 469 -18.23 -13.26 18.54
C ALA A 469 -18.40 -13.03 17.03
N ILE A 470 -18.61 -14.08 16.23
CA ILE A 470 -18.92 -13.96 14.79
C ILE A 470 -20.25 -13.25 14.57
N VAL A 471 -21.29 -13.60 15.34
CA VAL A 471 -22.60 -12.94 15.26
C VAL A 471 -22.48 -11.45 15.60
N LEU A 472 -21.67 -11.07 16.58
CA LEU A 472 -21.44 -9.68 16.97
C LEU A 472 -20.77 -8.83 15.87
N VAL A 473 -19.89 -9.42 15.05
CA VAL A 473 -19.28 -8.71 13.91
C VAL A 473 -20.09 -8.83 12.61
N THR A 474 -21.12 -9.66 12.57
CA THR A 474 -21.96 -9.79 11.36
C THR A 474 -22.66 -8.46 11.00
N PRO A 475 -23.23 -7.69 11.94
CA PRO A 475 -23.77 -6.35 11.65
C PRO A 475 -22.75 -5.39 11.06
N THR A 476 -21.47 -5.45 11.46
CA THR A 476 -20.45 -4.53 10.91
C THR A 476 -20.21 -4.82 9.43
N ILE A 477 -20.21 -6.10 9.03
CA ILE A 477 -20.16 -6.50 7.62
C ILE A 477 -21.43 -6.05 6.88
N SER A 478 -22.61 -6.20 7.49
CA SER A 478 -23.88 -5.74 6.90
C SER A 478 -23.90 -4.23 6.66
N ILE A 479 -23.34 -3.43 7.58
CA ILE A 479 -23.21 -1.98 7.41
C ILE A 479 -22.31 -1.67 6.21
N VAL A 480 -21.16 -2.36 6.07
CA VAL A 480 -20.27 -2.18 4.91
C VAL A 480 -20.97 -2.60 3.61
N TYR A 481 -21.78 -3.67 3.62
CA TYR A 481 -22.57 -4.09 2.47
C TYR A 481 -23.57 -3.00 2.03
N LEU A 482 -24.26 -2.36 2.99
CA LEU A 482 -25.28 -1.35 2.67
C LEU A 482 -24.66 0.01 2.31
N GLN A 483 -23.71 0.49 3.11
CA GLN A 483 -23.23 1.88 3.09
C GLN A 483 -21.80 2.04 2.54
N GLY A 484 -21.03 0.95 2.40
CA GLY A 484 -19.61 1.02 2.03
C GLY A 484 -19.37 1.74 0.69
N TRP A 485 -20.24 1.50 -0.29
CA TRP A 485 -20.16 2.17 -1.59
C TRP A 485 -20.38 3.68 -1.50
N GLU A 486 -21.35 4.13 -0.69
CA GLU A 486 -21.63 5.56 -0.49
C GLU A 486 -20.48 6.26 0.24
N TRP A 487 -19.91 5.63 1.27
CA TRP A 487 -18.75 6.17 1.97
C TRP A 487 -17.57 6.40 1.02
N ARG A 488 -17.33 5.45 0.10
CA ARG A 488 -16.27 5.58 -0.90
C ARG A 488 -16.55 6.69 -1.91
N LYS A 489 -17.78 6.82 -2.40
CA LYS A 489 -18.16 7.94 -3.28
C LYS A 489 -17.91 9.28 -2.61
N LYS A 490 -18.38 9.45 -1.38
CA LYS A 490 -18.20 10.68 -0.61
C LYS A 490 -16.72 10.99 -0.36
N GLN A 491 -15.90 9.98 -0.10
CA GLN A 491 -14.47 10.17 0.07
C GLN A 491 -13.79 10.55 -1.25
N ALA A 492 -14.15 9.91 -2.36
CA ALA A 492 -13.65 10.28 -3.69
C ALA A 492 -14.07 11.71 -4.08
N GLU A 493 -15.29 12.13 -3.75
CA GLU A 493 -15.76 13.51 -3.92
C GLU A 493 -14.98 14.49 -3.04
N THR A 494 -14.72 14.15 -1.78
CA THR A 494 -13.93 14.98 -0.85
C THR A 494 -12.47 15.10 -1.33
N ASP A 495 -11.87 13.99 -1.76
CA ASP A 495 -10.50 13.96 -2.30
C ASP A 495 -10.42 14.71 -3.63
N ALA A 496 -11.45 14.60 -4.48
CA ALA A 496 -11.57 15.41 -5.69
C ALA A 496 -11.70 16.90 -5.35
N GLN A 497 -12.55 17.27 -4.38
CA GLN A 497 -12.72 18.63 -3.88
C GLN A 497 -11.44 19.21 -3.27
N LEU A 498 -10.69 18.40 -2.50
CA LEU A 498 -9.40 18.79 -1.92
C LEU A 498 -8.31 18.96 -2.99
N ARG A 499 -8.36 18.16 -4.07
CA ARG A 499 -7.48 18.29 -5.25
C ARG A 499 -7.88 19.48 -6.15
N THR A 500 -9.17 19.81 -6.22
CA THR A 500 -9.67 20.99 -6.92
C THR A 500 -9.67 22.19 -5.98
N ILE A 501 -8.50 22.81 -5.79
CA ILE A 501 -8.43 24.12 -5.12
C ILE A 501 -9.26 25.16 -5.92
N PHE A 502 -9.51 24.94 -7.22
CA PHE A 502 -10.50 25.68 -8.01
C PHE A 502 -11.30 24.75 -8.94
N PRO A 503 -12.64 24.89 -9.06
CA PRO A 503 -13.45 24.12 -9.98
C PRO A 503 -13.13 24.50 -11.43
N TRP A 504 -12.65 23.54 -12.23
CA TRP A 504 -12.25 23.77 -13.61
C TRP A 504 -13.47 23.84 -14.54
N THR A 505 -13.64 24.97 -15.22
CA THR A 505 -14.52 25.08 -16.39
C THR A 505 -13.70 25.64 -17.55
N SER A 506 -13.88 25.11 -18.75
CA SER A 506 -13.16 25.55 -19.97
C SER A 506 -13.36 27.03 -20.30
N SER A 507 -14.37 27.67 -19.72
CA SER A 507 -14.64 29.11 -19.82
C SER A 507 -13.73 30.00 -18.96
N GLN A 508 -12.95 29.44 -18.02
CA GLN A 508 -12.11 30.18 -17.06
C GLN A 508 -10.59 29.94 -17.27
N GLN A 509 -10.17 29.62 -18.49
CA GLN A 509 -8.77 29.44 -18.82
C GLN A 509 -8.07 30.80 -19.07
N LEU A 510 -6.98 31.06 -18.35
CA LEU A 510 -6.13 32.22 -18.57
C LEU A 510 -5.15 31.94 -19.71
N GLN A 511 -5.20 32.71 -20.79
CA GLN A 511 -4.21 32.55 -21.87
C GLN A 511 -2.95 33.35 -21.56
N ILE A 512 -1.81 32.67 -21.54
CA ILE A 512 -0.51 33.24 -21.21
C ILE A 512 0.51 32.70 -22.22
N ARG A 513 1.47 33.53 -22.65
CA ARG A 513 2.63 33.11 -23.46
C ARG A 513 3.89 33.83 -22.99
N TYR A 514 5.04 33.19 -23.08
CA TYR A 514 6.31 33.89 -22.89
C TYR A 514 6.75 34.56 -24.21
N PRO A 515 7.53 35.66 -24.17
CA PRO A 515 7.95 36.37 -25.37
C PRO A 515 8.68 35.44 -26.36
N GLY A 516 8.20 35.37 -27.60
CA GLY A 516 8.75 34.48 -28.64
C GLY A 516 8.22 33.04 -28.62
N GLY A 517 7.40 32.67 -27.62
CA GLY A 517 6.79 31.34 -27.48
C GLY A 517 5.33 31.25 -27.94
N GLN A 518 4.76 30.04 -27.85
CA GLN A 518 3.34 29.77 -28.13
C GLN A 518 2.45 30.07 -26.92
N TRP A 519 1.14 30.20 -27.15
CA TRP A 519 0.16 30.30 -26.06
C TRP A 519 0.10 28.98 -25.27
N MET A 520 0.30 29.07 -23.96
CA MET A 520 0.37 27.91 -23.08
C MET A 520 -0.99 27.22 -22.93
N THR A 521 -1.01 25.92 -23.17
CA THR A 521 -2.10 25.04 -22.76
C THR A 521 -1.85 24.53 -21.33
N PRO A 522 -2.90 24.23 -20.53
CA PRO A 522 -2.72 23.81 -19.15
C PRO A 522 -1.98 22.48 -19.10
N GLY A 523 -0.88 22.43 -18.34
CA GLY A 523 -0.01 21.25 -18.25
C GLY A 523 1.03 21.13 -19.36
N MET A 524 1.17 22.15 -20.23
CA MET A 524 2.27 22.24 -21.18
C MET A 524 3.61 22.20 -20.45
N GLU A 525 4.58 21.49 -21.01
CA GLU A 525 5.96 21.52 -20.53
C GLU A 525 6.72 22.69 -21.15
N LEU A 526 7.50 23.39 -20.33
CA LEU A 526 8.37 24.49 -20.76
C LEU A 526 9.75 24.34 -20.14
N ASP A 527 10.79 24.64 -20.93
CA ASP A 527 12.12 24.84 -20.36
C ASP A 527 12.10 26.12 -19.50
N ILE A 528 12.56 25.99 -18.26
CA ILE A 528 12.65 27.09 -17.31
C ILE A 528 13.47 28.27 -17.87
N ARG A 529 14.42 28.04 -18.79
CA ARG A 529 15.19 29.10 -19.46
C ARG A 529 14.31 30.03 -20.30
N GLU A 530 13.25 29.50 -20.90
CA GLU A 530 12.28 30.27 -21.70
C GLU A 530 11.39 31.16 -20.81
N THR A 531 11.35 30.86 -19.50
CA THR A 531 10.56 31.60 -18.50
C THR A 531 11.34 32.73 -17.82
N SER A 532 12.47 33.15 -18.39
CA SER A 532 13.34 34.20 -17.84
C SER A 532 12.70 35.59 -17.86
N MET A 533 11.79 35.85 -18.79
CA MET A 533 11.05 37.11 -18.93
C MET A 533 9.61 36.98 -18.40
N ILE A 534 9.02 38.12 -18.02
CA ILE A 534 7.61 38.19 -17.63
C ILE A 534 6.73 37.76 -18.81
N PRO A 535 5.72 36.90 -18.61
CA PRO A 535 4.88 36.45 -19.70
C PRO A 535 3.86 37.50 -20.14
N GLU A 536 3.41 37.38 -21.38
CA GLU A 536 2.28 38.10 -21.94
C GLU A 536 0.96 37.40 -21.58
N ILE A 537 0.00 38.16 -21.05
CA ILE A 537 -1.33 37.67 -20.67
C ILE A 537 -2.35 38.19 -21.70
N SER A 538 -3.21 37.30 -22.20
CA SER A 538 -4.28 37.64 -23.13
C SER A 538 -5.39 38.43 -22.44
N SER A 539 -5.94 39.41 -23.15
CA SER A 539 -7.14 40.16 -22.76
C SER A 539 -8.46 39.39 -22.99
N MET A 540 -8.38 38.21 -23.61
CA MET A 540 -9.56 37.41 -23.97
C MET A 540 -10.38 37.05 -22.72
N ASN A 541 -11.68 37.37 -22.74
CA ASN A 541 -12.65 37.16 -21.66
C ASN A 541 -12.49 38.05 -20.40
N LEU A 542 -11.64 39.09 -20.44
CA LEU A 542 -11.54 40.09 -19.36
C LEU A 542 -12.35 41.36 -19.69
N LYS A 543 -12.80 42.07 -18.66
CA LYS A 543 -13.67 43.27 -18.79
C LYS A 543 -12.83 44.54 -18.78
N CYS A 544 -13.04 45.42 -19.77
CA CYS A 544 -12.52 46.79 -19.76
C CYS A 544 -12.98 47.54 -18.50
N ASN A 545 -12.11 48.41 -17.94
CA ASN A 545 -12.33 49.17 -16.70
C ASN A 545 -12.39 48.37 -15.39
N LYS A 546 -11.84 47.15 -15.35
CA LYS A 546 -11.58 46.42 -14.10
C LYS A 546 -10.09 46.33 -13.83
N LYS A 547 -9.73 46.36 -12.53
CA LYS A 547 -8.39 46.07 -12.03
C LYS A 547 -8.29 44.60 -11.66
N TYR A 548 -7.13 44.00 -11.90
CA TYR A 548 -6.87 42.59 -11.63
C TYR A 548 -5.59 42.42 -10.81
N ILE A 549 -5.50 41.28 -10.12
CA ILE A 549 -4.30 40.83 -9.40
C ILE A 549 -3.88 39.49 -9.98
N ILE A 550 -2.60 39.30 -10.24
CA ILE A 550 -2.05 37.99 -10.59
C ILE A 550 -1.12 37.48 -9.50
N LEU A 551 -1.23 36.18 -9.22
CA LEU A 551 -0.29 35.41 -8.42
C LEU A 551 0.35 34.36 -9.31
N PHE A 552 1.68 34.26 -9.26
CA PHE A 552 2.45 33.19 -9.87
C PHE A 552 3.19 32.44 -8.78
N ILE A 553 2.99 31.13 -8.69
CA ILE A 553 3.46 30.30 -7.59
C ILE A 553 4.07 29.00 -8.10
N ASP A 554 5.07 28.51 -7.37
CA ASP A 554 5.60 27.15 -7.50
C ASP A 554 5.03 26.30 -6.37
N LEU A 555 4.34 25.22 -6.73
CA LEU A 555 3.71 24.30 -5.76
C LEU A 555 4.66 23.22 -5.24
N ASP A 556 5.78 22.98 -5.93
CA ASP A 556 6.64 21.82 -5.71
C ASP A 556 8.05 22.22 -5.24
N ALA A 557 8.24 23.48 -4.86
CA ALA A 557 9.54 24.01 -4.46
C ALA A 557 10.13 23.27 -3.26
N ILE A 558 11.41 22.90 -3.37
CA ILE A 558 12.19 22.30 -2.28
C ILE A 558 13.13 23.36 -1.72
N LEU A 559 12.98 23.67 -0.43
CA LEU A 559 13.80 24.66 0.24
C LEU A 559 15.28 24.21 0.28
N PRO A 560 16.24 25.03 -0.21
CA PRO A 560 17.66 24.69 -0.22
C PRO A 560 18.17 24.30 1.17
N GLY A 561 18.77 23.11 1.29
CA GLY A 561 19.28 22.59 2.57
C GLY A 561 18.24 21.86 3.44
N THR A 562 16.97 21.76 3.02
CA THR A 562 15.92 20.98 3.70
C THR A 562 15.24 19.98 2.75
N ARG A 563 14.51 18.99 3.27
CA ARG A 563 13.66 18.07 2.46
C ARG A 563 12.18 18.48 2.47
N ILE A 564 11.87 19.70 2.88
CA ILE A 564 10.50 20.16 3.07
C ILE A 564 10.04 20.77 1.74
N GLN A 565 8.99 20.19 1.17
CA GLN A 565 8.25 20.82 0.06
C GLN A 565 7.50 22.03 0.59
N SER A 566 7.54 23.12 -0.15
CA SER A 566 6.94 24.40 0.22
C SER A 566 6.40 25.09 -1.02
N VAL A 567 5.47 26.01 -0.83
CA VAL A 567 4.98 26.89 -1.90
C VAL A 567 5.85 28.14 -1.94
N ILE A 568 6.35 28.51 -3.12
CA ILE A 568 7.10 29.75 -3.33
C ILE A 568 6.28 30.71 -4.19
N LEU A 569 6.16 31.96 -3.76
CA LEU A 569 5.61 33.04 -4.58
C LEU A 569 6.67 33.56 -5.57
N HIS A 570 6.43 33.41 -6.87
CA HIS A 570 7.30 33.90 -7.93
C HIS A 570 6.93 35.29 -8.41
N TRP A 571 5.64 35.64 -8.43
CA TRP A 571 5.18 36.95 -8.88
C TRP A 571 3.89 37.34 -8.18
N TYR A 572 3.81 38.58 -7.71
CA TYR A 572 2.58 39.21 -7.28
C TYR A 572 2.50 40.61 -7.87
N GLN A 573 1.51 40.82 -8.73
CA GLN A 573 1.28 42.10 -9.39
C GLN A 573 -0.18 42.54 -9.23
N PRO A 574 -0.43 43.60 -8.45
CA PRO A 574 -1.75 44.24 -8.38
C PRO A 574 -1.90 45.30 -9.49
N ASN A 575 -3.11 45.85 -9.60
CA ASN A 575 -3.48 46.96 -10.49
C ASN A 575 -3.24 46.68 -11.97
N LEU A 576 -3.39 45.42 -12.38
CA LEU A 576 -3.35 45.05 -13.78
C LEU A 576 -4.60 45.57 -14.49
N MET A 577 -4.42 46.30 -15.59
CA MET A 577 -5.50 46.87 -16.40
C MET A 577 -5.33 46.50 -17.87
N LEU A 578 -6.46 46.47 -18.58
CA LEU A 578 -6.49 46.19 -20.01
C LEU A 578 -6.33 47.49 -20.80
N ASP A 579 -5.43 47.49 -21.77
CA ASP A 579 -5.39 48.55 -22.79
C ASP A 579 -6.48 48.28 -23.83
N CYS A 580 -7.63 48.92 -23.65
CA CYS A 580 -8.81 48.77 -24.52
C CYS A 580 -8.78 49.66 -25.77
N THR A 581 -7.66 50.34 -26.06
CA THR A 581 -7.54 51.26 -27.21
C THR A 581 -7.17 50.55 -28.52
N LYS A 582 -6.71 49.29 -28.47
CA LYS A 582 -6.33 48.48 -29.66
C LYS A 582 -7.42 47.46 -30.01
N PRO A 583 -8.01 47.45 -31.23
CA PRO A 583 -9.18 46.62 -31.55
C PRO A 583 -8.91 45.16 -31.98
N SER A 584 -7.77 44.54 -31.63
CA SER A 584 -7.53 43.11 -31.93
C SER A 584 -6.48 42.50 -30.98
N PRO A 585 -6.54 41.19 -30.68
CA PRO A 585 -5.51 40.52 -29.89
C PRO A 585 -4.13 40.68 -30.57
N PRO A 586 -3.05 40.89 -29.81
CA PRO A 586 -2.93 40.72 -28.35
C PRO A 586 -2.73 42.07 -27.64
N SER A 587 -3.77 42.58 -26.96
CA SER A 587 -3.55 43.61 -25.94
C SER A 587 -3.01 42.93 -24.69
N THR A 588 -1.71 43.11 -24.45
CA THR A 588 -1.04 42.70 -23.22
C THR A 588 -1.67 43.43 -22.04
N VAL A 589 -1.89 42.72 -20.93
CA VAL A 589 -2.28 43.35 -19.67
C VAL A 589 -1.05 44.12 -19.15
N VAL A 590 -1.11 45.44 -19.17
CA VAL A 590 -0.02 46.31 -18.74
C VAL A 590 -0.28 46.72 -17.29
N PRO A 591 0.74 46.80 -16.41
CA PRO A 591 0.59 47.49 -15.14
C PRO A 591 0.01 48.88 -15.40
N GLY A 592 -1.11 49.24 -14.76
CA GLY A 592 -1.78 50.50 -15.04
C GLY A 592 -0.83 51.70 -14.91
N GLN A 593 -0.83 52.60 -15.90
CA GLN A 593 -0.20 53.91 -15.76
C GLN A 593 -1.04 54.77 -14.80
N ASP A 594 -0.58 54.95 -13.57
CA ASP A 594 -1.06 55.98 -12.66
C ASP A 594 0.09 56.93 -12.34
N HIS A 595 -0.16 58.23 -12.46
CA HIS A 595 0.78 59.31 -12.27
C HIS A 595 1.35 59.35 -10.83
N GLY A 596 2.66 59.12 -10.69
CA GLY A 596 3.47 59.89 -9.73
C GLY A 596 3.79 59.32 -8.34
N ASP A 597 3.73 58.00 -8.08
CA ASP A 597 4.00 57.48 -6.73
C ASP A 597 5.02 56.33 -6.72
N LYS A 598 6.23 56.59 -6.19
CA LYS A 598 7.43 55.72 -6.30
C LYS A 598 7.52 54.57 -5.29
N HIS A 599 6.53 54.36 -4.41
CA HIS A 599 6.58 53.33 -3.38
C HIS A 599 5.28 52.53 -3.35
N ARG A 600 5.23 51.39 -4.03
CA ARG A 600 4.10 50.46 -3.86
C ARG A 600 4.51 48.98 -3.77
N PRO A 601 3.80 48.21 -2.91
CA PRO A 601 4.07 46.80 -2.65
C PRO A 601 3.72 45.93 -3.87
N ALA A 602 4.71 45.61 -4.71
CA ALA A 602 4.62 44.57 -5.74
C ALA A 602 5.79 43.60 -5.54
N ALA A 603 5.53 42.29 -5.57
CA ALA A 603 6.61 41.31 -5.51
C ALA A 603 7.07 41.07 -6.95
N SER A 604 8.26 41.58 -7.27
CA SER A 604 8.86 41.46 -8.61
C SER A 604 8.88 40.02 -9.11
N TYR A 605 8.75 39.85 -10.42
CA TYR A 605 8.80 38.54 -11.05
C TYR A 605 10.18 37.90 -10.84
N ILE A 606 10.20 36.75 -10.16
CA ILE A 606 11.37 35.89 -10.06
C ILE A 606 11.13 34.73 -11.01
N ALA A 607 11.99 34.60 -12.03
CA ALA A 607 11.92 33.49 -12.96
C ALA A 607 11.99 32.14 -12.19
N PRO A 608 11.26 31.12 -12.64
CA PRO A 608 11.42 29.73 -12.20
C PRO A 608 12.89 29.31 -12.08
N ARG A 609 13.23 28.56 -11.01
CA ARG A 609 14.61 28.10 -10.73
C ARG A 609 14.59 26.69 -10.14
N ALA A 610 13.91 25.76 -10.82
CA ALA A 610 13.88 24.37 -10.37
C ALA A 610 15.29 23.75 -10.44
N PRO A 611 15.66 22.89 -9.49
CA PRO A 611 16.90 22.12 -9.56
C PRO A 611 17.00 21.28 -10.85
N PRO A 612 18.21 20.96 -11.33
CA PRO A 612 18.38 20.15 -12.53
C PRO A 612 17.77 18.75 -12.33
N ASN A 613 17.10 18.25 -13.38
CA ASN A 613 16.34 16.99 -13.37
C ASN A 613 15.19 16.97 -12.35
N THR A 614 14.47 18.07 -12.21
CA THR A 614 13.22 18.12 -11.44
C THR A 614 12.12 18.79 -12.26
N HIS A 615 10.89 18.33 -12.05
CA HIS A 615 9.71 18.91 -12.66
C HIS A 615 8.87 19.61 -11.57
N HIS A 616 8.68 20.91 -11.73
CA HIS A 616 7.91 21.73 -10.80
C HIS A 616 6.64 22.23 -11.49
N ARG A 617 5.51 22.20 -10.79
CA ARG A 617 4.25 22.77 -11.28
C ARG A 617 4.16 24.23 -10.91
N TYR A 618 4.09 25.06 -11.94
CA TYR A 618 3.96 26.50 -11.81
C TYR A 618 2.56 26.94 -12.18
N VAL A 619 1.91 27.68 -11.29
CA VAL A 619 0.50 28.06 -11.43
C VAL A 619 0.34 29.58 -11.45
N TYR A 620 -0.41 30.07 -12.43
CA TYR A 620 -0.90 31.45 -12.52
C TYR A 620 -2.36 31.52 -12.09
N LEU A 621 -2.65 32.38 -11.12
CA LEU A 621 -4.00 32.66 -10.63
C LEU A 621 -4.33 34.13 -10.83
N LEU A 622 -5.42 34.43 -11.53
CA LEU A 622 -5.90 35.79 -11.75
C LEU A 622 -7.14 36.06 -10.90
N PHE A 623 -7.15 37.17 -10.18
CA PHE A 623 -8.23 37.62 -9.31
C PHE A 623 -8.76 38.97 -9.77
N ALA A 624 -10.05 39.21 -9.58
CA ALA A 624 -10.59 40.56 -9.68
C ALA A 624 -10.15 41.38 -8.45
N GLN A 625 -9.61 42.58 -8.67
CA GLN A 625 -9.17 43.44 -7.58
C GLN A 625 -10.35 44.26 -7.03
N PRO A 626 -10.65 44.20 -5.72
CA PRO A 626 -11.64 45.07 -5.09
C PRO A 626 -11.25 46.56 -5.20
N LEU A 627 -12.24 47.46 -5.26
CA LEU A 627 -11.99 48.91 -5.35
C LEU A 627 -11.21 49.47 -4.14
N ALA A 628 -11.44 48.91 -2.96
CA ALA A 628 -10.77 49.28 -1.70
C ALA A 628 -9.68 48.26 -1.31
N TYR A 629 -8.97 47.71 -2.29
CA TYR A 629 -7.90 46.73 -2.04
C TYR A 629 -6.71 47.34 -1.31
N GLN A 630 -6.30 46.69 -0.23
CA GLN A 630 -5.05 46.96 0.49
C GLN A 630 -4.29 45.66 0.65
N PHE A 631 -2.97 45.71 0.50
CA PHE A 631 -2.13 44.54 0.68
C PHE A 631 -2.04 44.17 2.16
N PRO A 632 -2.25 42.91 2.56
CA PRO A 632 -2.17 42.51 3.97
C PRO A 632 -0.76 42.72 4.55
N GLU A 633 -0.64 43.48 5.64
CA GLU A 633 0.66 43.83 6.24
C GLU A 633 1.49 42.61 6.67
N CYS A 634 0.83 41.56 7.13
CA CYS A 634 1.46 40.30 7.53
C CYS A 634 2.21 39.59 6.37
N PHE A 635 1.84 39.85 5.12
CA PHE A 635 2.51 39.30 3.94
C PHE A 635 3.62 40.20 3.39
N THR A 636 3.97 41.32 4.03
CA THR A 636 4.98 42.28 3.52
C THR A 636 6.37 41.68 3.32
N HIS A 637 6.68 40.59 4.02
CA HIS A 637 7.92 39.85 3.87
C HIS A 637 8.16 39.34 2.44
N VAL A 638 7.10 39.07 1.66
CA VAL A 638 7.22 38.53 0.29
C VAL A 638 7.79 39.52 -0.73
N PHE A 639 7.89 40.82 -0.39
CA PHE A 639 8.48 41.83 -1.28
C PHE A 639 9.99 41.71 -1.41
N LEU A 640 10.66 41.04 -0.47
CA LEU A 640 12.08 40.75 -0.59
C LEU A 640 12.30 39.75 -1.73
N GLU A 641 13.24 40.03 -2.63
CA GLU A 641 13.60 39.18 -3.77
C GLU A 641 14.46 37.97 -3.36
N THR A 642 14.13 37.31 -2.25
CA THR A 642 14.86 36.17 -1.74
C THR A 642 13.96 34.96 -1.61
N VAL A 643 14.49 33.78 -1.96
CA VAL A 643 13.77 32.49 -1.89
C VAL A 643 13.24 32.25 -0.47
N SER A 644 14.05 32.54 0.54
CA SER A 644 13.68 32.38 1.95
C SER A 644 12.52 33.27 2.39
N ALA A 645 12.36 34.46 1.80
CA ALA A 645 11.28 35.39 2.14
C ALA A 645 9.96 35.10 1.38
N ARG A 646 10.00 34.30 0.31
CA ARG A 646 8.80 33.95 -0.48
C ARG A 646 8.37 32.49 -0.33
N ALA A 647 9.20 31.68 0.32
CA ALA A 647 8.89 30.29 0.63
C ALA A 647 7.91 30.18 1.81
N GLY A 648 7.03 29.20 1.76
CA GLY A 648 5.97 29.00 2.73
C GLY A 648 4.75 29.90 2.50
N PHE A 649 4.59 30.45 1.29
CA PHE A 649 3.47 31.32 0.96
C PHE A 649 2.14 30.54 0.98
N ASP A 650 1.29 30.82 1.98
CA ASP A 650 -0.05 30.24 2.06
C ASP A 650 -1.07 31.09 1.26
N ILE A 651 -1.47 30.55 0.12
CA ILE A 651 -2.41 31.21 -0.80
C ILE A 651 -3.78 31.39 -0.16
N ARG A 652 -4.24 30.44 0.67
CA ARG A 652 -5.58 30.49 1.28
C ARG A 652 -5.63 31.58 2.32
N GLU A 653 -4.61 31.65 3.16
CA GLU A 653 -4.48 32.71 4.16
C GLU A 653 -4.33 34.08 3.51
N PHE A 654 -3.54 34.19 2.43
CA PHE A 654 -3.43 35.43 1.66
C PHE A 654 -4.76 35.87 1.03
N VAL A 655 -5.47 34.98 0.33
CA VAL A 655 -6.77 35.26 -0.30
C VAL A 655 -7.78 35.73 0.74
N HIS A 656 -7.80 35.07 1.91
CA HIS A 656 -8.68 35.44 3.01
C HIS A 656 -8.32 36.79 3.63
N ALA A 657 -7.04 37.02 3.97
CA ALA A 657 -6.58 38.28 4.55
C ALA A 657 -6.72 39.47 3.58
N ALA A 658 -6.52 39.23 2.29
CA ALA A 658 -6.66 40.22 1.23
C ALA A 658 -8.12 40.49 0.80
N GLY A 659 -9.08 39.71 1.32
CA GLY A 659 -10.50 39.84 0.98
C GLY A 659 -10.78 39.60 -0.51
N LEU A 660 -10.10 38.62 -1.11
CA LEU A 660 -10.27 38.28 -2.52
C LEU A 660 -11.35 37.21 -2.70
N ASP A 661 -12.21 37.41 -3.70
CA ASP A 661 -13.10 36.37 -4.22
C ASP A 661 -12.29 35.24 -4.90
N PRO A 662 -12.89 34.08 -5.22
CA PRO A 662 -12.22 33.04 -6.00
C PRO A 662 -11.62 33.58 -7.31
N PRO A 663 -10.50 33.01 -7.79
CA PRO A 663 -9.85 33.45 -9.01
C PRO A 663 -10.79 33.31 -10.19
N ILE A 664 -10.76 34.31 -11.06
CA ILE A 664 -11.62 34.42 -12.23
C ILE A 664 -11.08 33.60 -13.41
N ALA A 665 -9.77 33.37 -13.44
CA ALA A 665 -9.10 32.61 -14.46
C ALA A 665 -7.76 32.06 -13.94
N MET A 666 -7.30 30.95 -14.49
CA MET A 666 -6.00 30.37 -14.15
C MET A 666 -5.35 29.65 -15.33
N ASN A 667 -4.04 29.44 -15.25
CA ASN A 667 -3.29 28.53 -16.12
C ASN A 667 -2.11 27.93 -15.36
N TYR A 668 -1.59 26.81 -15.82
CA TYR A 668 -0.41 26.19 -15.21
C TYR A 668 0.44 25.48 -16.27
N PHE A 669 1.73 25.37 -16.00
CA PHE A 669 2.70 24.65 -16.82
C PHE A 669 3.64 23.83 -15.94
N ILE A 670 4.33 22.88 -16.55
CA ILE A 670 5.36 22.06 -15.89
C ILE A 670 6.72 22.60 -16.35
N GLY A 671 7.52 23.12 -15.42
CA GLY A 671 8.84 23.65 -15.73
C GLY A 671 9.89 22.55 -15.67
N ARG A 672 10.65 22.38 -16.75
CA ARG A 672 11.77 21.43 -16.86
C ARG A 672 13.10 22.17 -16.81
N HIS A 673 14.08 21.61 -16.09
CA HIS A 673 15.46 22.10 -16.10
C HIS A 673 16.40 21.01 -16.58
N GLU A 674 16.73 21.03 -17.87
CA GLU A 674 17.83 20.24 -18.42
C GLU A 674 19.15 20.98 -18.14
N PRO A 675 20.19 20.33 -17.58
CA PRO A 675 21.51 20.95 -17.42
C PRO A 675 22.21 21.12 -18.78
N ALA A 676 22.93 22.22 -18.99
CA ALA A 676 23.79 22.38 -20.17
C ALA A 676 25.05 21.50 -20.06
N GLU A 677 25.60 21.03 -21.19
CA GLU A 677 26.88 20.30 -21.21
C GLU A 677 27.98 21.15 -20.54
N GLY A 678 28.44 20.73 -19.35
CA GLY A 678 29.51 21.37 -18.59
C GLY A 678 29.12 22.02 -17.25
N GLU A 679 27.84 22.07 -16.88
CA GLU A 679 27.42 22.61 -15.58
C GLU A 679 27.67 21.61 -14.44
N THR A 680 28.73 21.82 -13.65
CA THR A 680 29.01 21.02 -12.45
C THR A 680 27.98 21.27 -11.35
N THR A 681 27.36 20.19 -10.86
CA THR A 681 26.45 20.14 -9.71
C THR A 681 27.16 20.46 -8.39
N THR A 682 27.60 21.70 -8.21
CA THR A 682 28.07 22.19 -6.91
C THR A 682 26.93 22.92 -6.21
N MET A 683 26.27 22.23 -5.29
CA MET A 683 25.40 22.87 -4.30
C MET A 683 26.27 23.82 -3.45
N PRO A 684 25.99 25.13 -3.39
CA PRO A 684 26.69 26.02 -2.47
C PRO A 684 26.43 25.58 -1.03
N GLN A 685 27.49 25.55 -0.22
CA GLN A 685 27.40 25.25 1.21
C GLN A 685 26.77 26.41 2.00
N SER A 686 25.90 26.03 2.93
CA SER A 686 25.49 26.69 4.19
C SER A 686 24.62 27.96 4.19
N ALA A 687 23.44 27.83 4.82
CA ALA A 687 23.04 28.66 5.97
C ALA A 687 22.10 27.86 6.90
N THR A 688 22.31 27.98 8.20
CA THR A 688 21.63 27.25 9.28
C THR A 688 20.19 27.72 9.48
N THR A 689 19.31 26.79 9.85
CA THR A 689 17.86 26.95 10.04
C THR A 689 17.45 28.11 10.95
N THR A 690 16.65 29.05 10.43
CA THR A 690 15.73 29.87 11.24
C THR A 690 14.30 29.32 11.12
N SER A 691 13.60 29.30 12.25
CA SER A 691 12.25 28.76 12.48
C SER A 691 11.21 29.17 11.43
N PHE A 692 10.38 28.21 11.00
CA PHE A 692 9.10 28.48 10.35
C PHE A 692 8.24 29.35 11.28
N ARG A 693 7.96 30.59 10.88
CA ARG A 693 6.90 31.40 11.48
C ARG A 693 5.63 31.14 10.68
N SER A 694 4.63 30.49 11.28
CA SER A 694 3.25 30.76 10.89
C SER A 694 2.98 32.21 11.24
N VAL A 695 2.55 33.01 10.26
CA VAL A 695 2.24 34.41 10.48
C VAL A 695 0.74 34.49 10.72
N ASP A 696 0.29 34.45 11.97
CA ASP A 696 -1.13 34.67 12.29
C ASP A 696 -1.54 36.09 11.85
N CYS A 697 -2.27 36.22 10.73
CA CYS A 697 -2.82 37.49 10.28
C CYS A 697 -4.15 37.78 11.01
N PRO A 698 -4.31 38.92 11.71
CA PRO A 698 -5.61 39.32 12.26
C PRO A 698 -6.59 39.59 11.12
N THR A 699 -7.80 39.03 11.22
CA THR A 699 -8.83 39.15 10.19
C THR A 699 -9.53 40.51 10.28
N ARG A 700 -9.97 41.04 9.14
CA ARG A 700 -10.61 42.37 9.03
C ARG A 700 -11.91 42.51 9.86
N THR A 701 -12.42 41.42 10.42
CA THR A 701 -13.57 41.41 11.34
C THR A 701 -13.25 41.97 12.74
N ASP A 702 -11.98 42.03 13.13
CA ASP A 702 -11.59 42.45 14.49
C ASP A 702 -11.28 43.96 14.63
N ALA A 703 -11.44 44.73 13.55
CA ALA A 703 -11.20 46.19 13.55
C ALA A 703 -12.47 47.04 13.69
N PHE A 704 -13.63 46.42 13.95
CA PHE A 704 -14.88 47.10 14.29
C PHE A 704 -15.59 46.38 15.45
N VAL A 705 -15.02 46.48 16.66
CA VAL A 705 -15.73 46.37 17.94
C VAL A 705 -15.27 47.49 18.85
#